data_AF-A0A945MNP8-F1
#
_entry.id   AF-A0A945MNP8-F1
#
_cell.length_a   1.000
_cell.length_b   1.000
_cell.length_c   1.000
_cell.angle_alpha   90.00
_cell.angle_beta   90.00
_cell.angle_gamma   90.00
#
_symmetry.space_group_name_H-M   'P 1'
#
loop_
_entity.id
_entity.type
_entity.pdbx_description
1 polymer ?
#
loop_
_entity_poly.entity_id
_entity_poly.type
_entity_poly.pdbx_seq_one_letter_code
_entity_poly.pdbx_strand_id
1 'polypeptide(L)'
;MQNVCSLILMALFSLSIQFSEASTVVPPVLIAPGEGWEITDYALSFTWQRQSFLDGEEEESASTWTINSYQLQVADNSQFDAPIIDIIQKAPGQNPDRIEAGDADDEESQEIAEILAHWTEIVHVPSTTLEEGTWYWRARAADSSDQNWSSPISFTISSDNIHRPITRPLSSDNPIFSFDMYDSDSGGWGENPDWSAYYNFFPDDIKPFIAFAIPHEGWGGYDSPSRTENGEVVRYADFIQPLTDLNIPILIKTGGPDGDPQNYLSATELEDLYQNNPNVLGVVTGENTWQAIDGYQKATYRETEVKWLQNVIKISGKYGKYVISGEGAYDFAWDKYLGKEAPANNSSRDDNDYEWLDQQLIKDNRDAFVPSSKNNIFWSHHQMDSAVLGASISGLVENHGIWAEAWYWTDAGFSNGVFTESTEPGEFVTMPQIFWLQMMLKSLANGAAVYHFGGESGVSENRGFYDRSQDAVVDEDGLIYEDQLNQGNGTEYTSFWDMNGNSTLGFERYIIPFIRAVTSKHLIPNQNAVSQEIKIAIDPGPVERDKGNFVCYGHYAPLYRYTLGIENFIEPTSDMEEGEIEESASGCRYDLIPNNGRYFTIPVIPHPANQFALENIELVSIDALQTEQAILDLFNVNYPDRFVGNAWVNQIGNTIFVTNSHENRNIQQNFSIDLQGSLKTIAGNAMPHSYMIISNNPTEQSVWIHANAEEGVEYTDNRTTNLVMQWSGEPKVSVSPTSALVEQSWNADTKMLSLALSHSLGAVNASIVLEDADSDGDGVHSADSLDTLVSEREIGQVPNGPYLHQNVPNPFNGSTVLRYEFERMQPVKLAIYSLSGQQVVQLVDAVQAPGYYELIWDGRDGDGRLLASGLYLARLLGDQVVQTRKLLLIR
;
A
#
# COMPACT_ATOMS: atom_id res chain seq x y z
N MET A 1 68.11 -55.59 -19.93
CA MET A 1 67.00 -55.78 -20.88
C MET A 1 65.71 -55.39 -20.15
N GLN A 2 65.29 -54.13 -20.07
CA GLN A 2 65.35 -53.07 -21.09
C GLN A 2 64.84 -53.56 -22.44
N ASN A 3 63.85 -52.84 -22.97
CA ASN A 3 63.17 -53.03 -24.25
C ASN A 3 62.14 -54.16 -24.24
N VAL A 4 60.87 -53.83 -23.97
CA VAL A 4 59.80 -53.65 -24.98
C VAL A 4 58.52 -53.32 -24.19
N CYS A 5 58.30 -52.05 -23.89
CA CYS A 5 56.97 -51.46 -23.63
C CYS A 5 56.99 -49.92 -23.59
N SER A 6 58.08 -49.28 -24.06
CA SER A 6 58.23 -47.82 -24.12
C SER A 6 58.04 -47.24 -25.53
N LEU A 7 57.38 -47.98 -26.43
CA LEU A 7 57.24 -47.61 -27.86
C LEU A 7 55.80 -47.61 -28.38
N ILE A 8 54.80 -47.63 -27.49
CA ILE A 8 53.40 -47.37 -27.84
C ILE A 8 52.83 -46.15 -27.08
N LEU A 9 53.52 -45.64 -26.05
CA LEU A 9 53.05 -44.47 -25.28
C LEU A 9 53.59 -43.11 -25.77
N MET A 10 54.38 -43.06 -26.84
CA MET A 10 55.07 -41.84 -27.32
C MET A 10 54.78 -41.48 -28.79
N ALA A 11 53.66 -41.97 -29.33
CA ALA A 11 53.18 -41.64 -30.69
C ALA A 11 51.69 -41.21 -30.73
N LEU A 12 51.12 -40.84 -29.57
CA LEU A 12 49.80 -40.19 -29.45
C LEU A 12 49.88 -38.89 -28.63
N PHE A 13 51.07 -38.29 -28.52
CA PHE A 13 51.27 -36.91 -28.04
C PHE A 13 51.69 -36.04 -29.23
N SER A 14 50.79 -35.92 -30.21
CA SER A 14 50.80 -34.86 -31.23
C SER A 14 49.48 -34.95 -31.99
N LEU A 15 48.71 -33.85 -31.98
CA LEU A 15 47.34 -33.70 -32.49
C LEU A 15 46.23 -34.30 -31.60
N SER A 16 46.04 -33.69 -30.44
CA SER A 16 44.70 -33.23 -30.09
C SER A 16 44.79 -31.71 -29.97
N ILE A 17 44.71 -31.04 -31.11
CA ILE A 17 44.17 -29.68 -31.12
C ILE A 17 42.77 -29.86 -30.57
N GLN A 18 42.52 -29.47 -29.32
CA GLN A 18 41.17 -29.12 -28.92
C GLN A 18 40.82 -27.92 -29.81
N PHE A 19 40.20 -28.20 -30.96
CA PHE A 19 39.19 -27.31 -31.45
C PHE A 19 38.15 -27.34 -30.32
N SER A 20 38.12 -26.30 -29.49
CA SER A 20 36.83 -25.93 -28.90
C SER A 20 35.96 -25.63 -30.11
N GLU A 21 35.10 -26.56 -30.50
CA GLU A 21 33.95 -26.17 -31.31
C GLU A 21 33.29 -25.04 -30.51
N ALA A 22 33.30 -23.82 -31.05
CA ALA A 22 32.54 -22.73 -30.48
C ALA A 22 31.10 -23.22 -30.46
N SER A 23 30.56 -23.53 -29.28
CA SER A 23 29.14 -23.83 -29.15
C SER A 23 28.41 -22.60 -29.63
N THR A 24 27.73 -22.70 -30.77
CA THR A 24 26.88 -21.60 -31.27
C THR A 24 25.82 -21.34 -30.23
N VAL A 25 25.87 -20.17 -29.59
CA VAL A 25 24.95 -19.80 -28.53
C VAL A 25 23.61 -19.42 -29.16
N VAL A 26 22.51 -19.74 -28.47
CA VAL A 26 21.18 -19.32 -28.91
C VAL A 26 21.12 -17.79 -28.87
N PRO A 27 20.63 -17.11 -29.93
CA PRO A 27 20.47 -15.66 -29.91
C PRO A 27 19.61 -15.18 -28.73
N PRO A 28 19.84 -13.96 -28.22
CA PRO A 28 19.01 -13.39 -27.17
C PRO A 28 17.56 -13.18 -27.63
N VAL A 29 16.64 -13.24 -26.68
CA VAL A 29 15.23 -12.87 -26.82
C VAL A 29 15.12 -11.36 -26.78
N LEU A 30 14.56 -10.77 -27.84
CA LEU A 30 14.31 -9.34 -27.91
C LEU A 30 12.97 -9.02 -27.22
N ILE A 31 13.01 -8.16 -26.20
CA ILE A 31 11.86 -7.77 -25.38
C ILE A 31 11.23 -6.49 -25.94
N ALA A 32 12.00 -5.40 -26.00
CA ALA A 32 11.55 -4.08 -26.40
C ALA A 32 12.61 -3.34 -27.23
N PRO A 33 12.25 -2.60 -28.31
CA PRO A 33 10.93 -2.55 -28.94
C PRO A 33 10.57 -3.87 -29.64
N GLY A 34 9.31 -4.29 -29.55
CA GLY A 34 8.77 -5.43 -30.29
C GLY A 34 8.41 -5.13 -31.76
N GLU A 35 8.01 -6.17 -32.49
CA GLU A 35 7.70 -6.08 -33.92
C GLU A 35 6.51 -5.18 -34.21
N GLY A 36 6.74 -4.16 -35.03
CA GLY A 36 5.74 -3.19 -35.47
C GLY A 36 5.35 -2.16 -34.42
N TRP A 37 6.04 -2.09 -33.27
CA TRP A 37 5.72 -1.13 -32.21
C TRP A 37 5.90 0.31 -32.69
N GLU A 38 5.06 1.21 -32.19
CA GLU A 38 5.17 2.66 -32.35
C GLU A 38 5.57 3.25 -31.00
N ILE A 39 6.71 3.92 -30.95
CA ILE A 39 7.33 4.40 -29.71
C ILE A 39 7.83 5.83 -29.86
N THR A 40 7.87 6.54 -28.74
CA THR A 40 8.44 7.89 -28.68
C THR A 40 9.95 7.88 -28.69
N ASP A 41 10.52 8.89 -29.32
CA ASP A 41 11.97 9.10 -29.36
C ASP A 41 12.61 9.20 -27.97
N TYR A 42 11.93 9.85 -27.01
CA TYR A 42 12.41 10.00 -25.64
C TYR A 42 12.21 8.76 -24.75
N ALA A 43 11.33 7.84 -25.14
CA ALA A 43 11.14 6.56 -24.43
C ALA A 43 12.05 5.45 -24.96
N LEU A 44 12.77 5.68 -26.07
CA LEU A 44 13.52 4.65 -26.78
C LEU A 44 14.62 4.02 -25.89
N SER A 45 14.50 2.71 -25.72
CA SER A 45 15.46 1.81 -25.09
C SER A 45 15.35 0.44 -25.76
N PHE A 46 16.46 -0.28 -25.83
CA PHE A 46 16.51 -1.64 -26.34
C PHE A 46 16.71 -2.62 -25.20
N THR A 47 15.80 -3.57 -25.06
CA THR A 47 15.76 -4.54 -23.97
C THR A 47 15.81 -5.95 -24.53
N TRP A 48 16.75 -6.76 -24.05
CA TRP A 48 16.85 -8.17 -24.44
C TRP A 48 17.30 -9.06 -23.29
N GLN A 49 16.94 -10.33 -23.36
CA GLN A 49 17.29 -11.36 -22.37
C GLN A 49 17.98 -12.55 -23.02
N ARG A 50 18.80 -13.30 -22.26
CA ARG A 50 19.31 -14.60 -22.72
C ARG A 50 18.23 -15.69 -22.67
N GLN A 51 18.27 -16.66 -23.59
CA GLN A 51 17.23 -17.70 -23.68
C GLN A 51 17.35 -18.82 -22.64
N SER A 52 18.56 -19.23 -22.22
CA SER A 52 18.78 -20.41 -21.39
C SER A 52 19.84 -20.17 -20.30
N PHE A 53 19.58 -20.65 -19.08
CA PHE A 53 20.63 -21.11 -18.16
C PHE A 53 21.15 -22.43 -18.74
N LEU A 54 22.46 -22.61 -18.88
CA LEU A 54 22.95 -23.88 -19.45
C LEU A 54 22.73 -25.01 -18.44
N ASP A 55 22.25 -26.17 -18.92
CA ASP A 55 22.14 -27.39 -18.10
C ASP A 55 23.46 -27.67 -17.38
N GLY A 56 23.47 -27.55 -16.05
CA GLY A 56 24.64 -27.79 -15.19
C GLY A 56 25.25 -26.57 -14.50
N GLU A 57 24.66 -25.38 -14.66
CA GLU A 57 24.93 -24.23 -13.79
C GLU A 57 24.17 -24.44 -12.46
N GLU A 58 24.81 -25.08 -11.46
CA GLU A 58 24.32 -25.03 -10.08
C GLU A 58 24.34 -23.57 -9.60
N GLU A 59 23.30 -23.15 -8.87
CA GLU A 59 23.03 -21.78 -8.39
C GLU A 59 24.18 -21.12 -7.60
N GLU A 60 25.22 -21.85 -7.21
CA GLU A 60 26.17 -21.41 -6.18
C GLU A 60 27.46 -20.70 -6.68
N SER A 61 27.57 -20.19 -7.93
CA SER A 61 28.70 -19.29 -8.22
C SER A 61 28.53 -18.31 -9.39
N ALA A 62 28.92 -17.05 -9.17
CA ALA A 62 29.07 -15.99 -10.18
C ALA A 62 30.08 -16.29 -11.32
N SER A 63 30.77 -17.44 -11.26
CA SER A 63 31.82 -17.83 -12.20
C SER A 63 31.32 -18.54 -13.48
N THR A 64 30.02 -18.59 -13.70
CA THR A 64 29.36 -19.44 -14.72
C THR A 64 28.84 -18.70 -15.97
N TRP A 65 28.94 -17.36 -16.07
CA TRP A 65 28.51 -16.64 -17.27
C TRP A 65 29.20 -17.13 -18.55
N THR A 66 28.41 -17.68 -19.47
CA THR A 66 28.92 -18.18 -20.77
C THR A 66 28.91 -17.14 -21.89
N ILE A 67 28.28 -15.97 -21.67
CA ILE A 67 28.28 -14.83 -22.59
C ILE A 67 28.77 -13.59 -21.84
N ASN A 68 29.89 -13.00 -22.26
CA ASN A 68 30.50 -11.84 -21.62
C ASN A 68 29.96 -10.51 -22.18
N SER A 69 29.50 -10.53 -23.43
CA SER A 69 29.10 -9.31 -24.14
C SER A 69 28.07 -9.59 -25.22
N TYR A 70 27.31 -8.55 -25.59
CA TYR A 70 26.33 -8.55 -26.64
C TYR A 70 26.61 -7.44 -27.65
N GLN A 71 26.36 -7.70 -28.93
CA GLN A 71 26.42 -6.71 -29.99
C GLN A 71 24.99 -6.32 -30.37
N LEU A 72 24.69 -5.03 -30.34
CA LEU A 72 23.42 -4.45 -30.76
C LEU A 72 23.63 -3.71 -32.09
N GLN A 73 22.75 -3.94 -33.06
CA GLN A 73 22.70 -3.17 -34.31
C GLN A 73 21.32 -2.56 -34.53
N VAL A 74 21.31 -1.30 -34.97
CA VAL A 74 20.10 -0.56 -35.38
C VAL A 74 20.34 0.12 -36.72
N ALA A 75 19.41 -0.04 -37.66
CA ALA A 75 19.50 0.51 -39.01
C ALA A 75 18.12 0.92 -39.55
N ASP A 76 18.11 1.81 -40.54
CA ASP A 76 16.91 2.21 -41.30
C ASP A 76 16.48 1.15 -42.35
N ASN A 77 17.20 0.02 -42.41
CA ASN A 77 16.99 -1.05 -43.36
C ASN A 77 17.20 -2.44 -42.72
N SER A 78 16.40 -3.41 -43.13
CA SER A 78 16.42 -4.79 -42.59
C SER A 78 17.69 -5.60 -42.90
N GLN A 79 18.55 -5.11 -43.80
CA GLN A 79 19.81 -5.76 -44.13
C GLN A 79 20.95 -5.31 -43.21
N PHE A 80 20.74 -4.25 -42.42
CA PHE A 80 21.75 -3.60 -41.59
C PHE A 80 22.96 -3.14 -42.42
N ASP A 81 22.70 -2.62 -43.61
CA ASP A 81 23.70 -1.91 -44.39
C ASP A 81 24.02 -0.59 -43.69
N ALA A 82 25.27 -0.41 -43.23
CA ALA A 82 25.73 0.77 -42.50
C ALA A 82 24.85 1.13 -41.27
N PRO A 83 24.82 0.25 -40.24
CA PRO A 83 24.01 0.49 -39.05
C PRO A 83 24.41 1.81 -38.39
N ILE A 84 23.41 2.57 -37.95
CA ILE A 84 23.60 3.86 -37.28
C ILE A 84 24.05 3.64 -35.84
N ILE A 85 23.53 2.60 -35.20
CA ILE A 85 24.00 2.11 -33.90
C ILE A 85 24.60 0.73 -34.15
N ASP A 86 25.87 0.58 -33.80
CA ASP A 86 26.57 -0.71 -33.79
C ASP A 86 27.53 -0.70 -32.60
N ILE A 87 27.08 -1.30 -31.49
CA ILE A 87 27.77 -1.23 -30.21
C ILE A 87 27.97 -2.62 -29.63
N ILE A 88 28.97 -2.73 -28.76
CA ILE A 88 29.17 -3.91 -27.92
C ILE A 88 28.95 -3.48 -26.47
N GLN A 89 28.00 -4.13 -25.80
CA GLN A 89 27.65 -3.93 -24.41
C GLN A 89 28.05 -5.17 -23.61
N LYS A 90 28.67 -4.97 -22.44
CA LYS A 90 29.00 -6.08 -21.53
C LYS A 90 27.72 -6.62 -20.90
N ALA A 91 27.70 -7.91 -20.59
CA ALA A 91 26.63 -8.49 -19.78
C ALA A 91 26.60 -7.86 -18.37
N PRO A 92 25.45 -7.81 -17.68
CA PRO A 92 25.28 -7.13 -16.39
C PRO A 92 26.33 -7.54 -15.35
N GLY A 93 26.48 -8.85 -15.08
CA GLY A 93 27.49 -9.40 -14.16
C GLY A 93 28.94 -9.36 -14.65
N GLN A 94 29.22 -8.81 -15.84
CA GLN A 94 30.56 -8.76 -16.44
C GLN A 94 31.06 -7.32 -16.66
N ASN A 95 30.33 -6.32 -16.15
CA ASN A 95 30.69 -4.91 -16.32
C ASN A 95 31.39 -4.33 -15.07
N PRO A 96 32.73 -4.36 -14.97
CA PRO A 96 33.46 -3.85 -13.82
C PRO A 96 33.33 -2.33 -13.64
N ASP A 97 32.90 -1.60 -14.66
CA ASP A 97 32.64 -0.15 -14.56
C ASP A 97 31.39 0.15 -13.69
N ARG A 98 30.67 -0.89 -13.26
CA ARG A 98 29.56 -0.84 -12.29
C ARG A 98 30.00 -0.93 -10.82
N ILE A 99 31.25 -1.33 -10.57
CA ILE A 99 31.86 -1.40 -9.24
C ILE A 99 32.97 -0.33 -9.20
N GLU A 100 32.93 0.59 -8.25
CA GLU A 100 33.94 1.64 -8.16
C GLU A 100 35.34 1.07 -7.82
N ALA A 101 36.38 1.78 -8.27
CA ALA A 101 37.75 1.33 -8.09
C ALA A 101 38.21 1.47 -6.62
N GLY A 102 38.09 0.39 -5.85
CA GLY A 102 38.42 0.36 -4.43
C GLY A 102 37.48 -0.50 -3.60
N ASP A 103 36.28 -0.76 -4.13
CA ASP A 103 35.15 -1.34 -3.38
C ASP A 103 34.90 -2.81 -3.71
N ALA A 104 35.81 -3.46 -4.45
CA ALA A 104 35.67 -4.88 -4.80
C ALA A 104 35.73 -5.84 -3.58
N ASP A 105 36.23 -5.35 -2.44
CA ASP A 105 36.36 -6.12 -1.20
C ASP A 105 35.23 -5.79 -0.18
N ASP A 106 34.31 -4.88 -0.52
CA ASP A 106 33.15 -4.49 0.29
C ASP A 106 31.99 -5.51 0.15
N GLU A 107 31.27 -5.78 1.25
CA GLU A 107 30.26 -6.84 1.35
C GLU A 107 29.02 -6.55 0.48
N GLU A 108 28.56 -5.30 0.46
CA GLU A 108 27.41 -4.84 -0.34
C GLU A 108 27.74 -4.79 -1.84
N SER A 109 28.97 -4.37 -2.18
CA SER A 109 29.48 -4.43 -3.56
C SER A 109 29.64 -5.86 -4.08
N GLN A 110 29.93 -6.82 -3.19
CA GLN A 110 29.93 -8.25 -3.52
C GLN A 110 28.52 -8.79 -3.72
N GLU A 111 27.57 -8.38 -2.88
CA GLU A 111 26.14 -8.71 -3.02
C GLU A 111 25.55 -8.17 -4.33
N ILE A 112 25.81 -6.91 -4.69
CA ILE A 112 25.42 -6.34 -6.00
C ILE A 112 26.05 -7.12 -7.16
N ALA A 113 27.33 -7.50 -7.04
CA ALA A 113 28.01 -8.28 -8.07
C ALA A 113 27.41 -9.69 -8.22
N GLU A 114 26.99 -10.31 -7.11
CA GLU A 114 26.26 -11.58 -7.09
C GLU A 114 24.87 -11.42 -7.72
N ILE A 115 24.07 -10.43 -7.33
CA ILE A 115 22.75 -10.12 -7.93
C ILE A 115 22.87 -9.90 -9.44
N LEU A 116 23.84 -9.08 -9.88
CA LEU A 116 24.09 -8.84 -11.30
C LEU A 116 24.54 -10.09 -12.06
N ALA A 117 25.07 -11.10 -11.35
CA ALA A 117 25.39 -12.39 -11.95
C ALA A 117 24.13 -13.24 -12.22
N HIS A 118 23.03 -13.03 -11.51
CA HIS A 118 21.75 -13.70 -11.75
C HIS A 118 20.85 -12.89 -12.70
N TRP A 119 21.05 -11.58 -12.81
CA TRP A 119 20.26 -10.71 -13.69
C TRP A 119 20.46 -11.01 -15.19
N THR A 120 19.38 -11.32 -15.89
CA THR A 120 19.44 -11.78 -17.28
C THR A 120 18.97 -10.78 -18.33
N GLU A 121 18.35 -9.68 -17.90
CA GLU A 121 17.86 -8.62 -18.77
C GLU A 121 18.90 -7.52 -18.98
N ILE A 122 18.97 -7.02 -20.21
CA ILE A 122 19.87 -5.96 -20.59
C ILE A 122 19.05 -4.84 -21.23
N VAL A 123 19.07 -3.68 -20.58
CA VAL A 123 18.51 -2.44 -21.11
C VAL A 123 19.64 -1.58 -21.69
N HIS A 124 19.42 -1.05 -22.89
CA HIS A 124 20.31 -0.12 -23.56
C HIS A 124 19.55 1.14 -23.98
N VAL A 125 19.88 2.28 -23.38
CA VAL A 125 19.39 3.59 -23.83
C VAL A 125 20.39 4.18 -24.82
N PRO A 126 20.01 4.39 -26.10
CA PRO A 126 20.94 4.90 -27.10
C PRO A 126 21.26 6.37 -26.85
N SER A 127 22.53 6.74 -26.98
CA SER A 127 22.96 8.15 -26.98
C SER A 127 22.64 8.88 -28.29
N THR A 128 22.32 8.12 -29.34
CA THR A 128 21.96 8.64 -30.66
C THR A 128 20.45 8.73 -30.79
N THR A 129 19.93 9.94 -30.98
CA THR A 129 18.52 10.16 -31.33
C THR A 129 18.23 9.63 -32.73
N LEU A 130 17.19 8.80 -32.84
CA LEU A 130 16.70 8.31 -34.13
C LEU A 130 15.66 9.28 -34.69
N GLU A 131 15.71 9.53 -36.00
CA GLU A 131 14.69 10.35 -36.68
C GLU A 131 13.35 9.60 -36.79
N GLU A 132 12.24 10.33 -36.93
CA GLU A 132 10.92 9.76 -37.20
C GLU A 132 10.96 8.81 -38.41
N GLY A 133 10.40 7.61 -38.24
CA GLY A 133 10.39 6.61 -39.30
C GLY A 133 10.55 5.19 -38.77
N THR A 134 10.63 4.25 -39.70
CA THR A 134 10.76 2.82 -39.40
C THR A 134 12.23 2.43 -39.28
N TRP A 135 12.55 1.76 -38.20
CA TRP A 135 13.88 1.26 -37.85
C TRP A 135 13.84 -0.25 -37.67
N TYR A 136 15.00 -0.87 -37.81
CA TYR A 136 15.22 -2.29 -37.62
C TYR A 136 16.32 -2.50 -36.59
N TRP A 137 16.15 -3.45 -35.69
CA TRP A 137 17.18 -3.80 -34.71
C TRP A 137 17.36 -5.31 -34.55
N ARG A 138 18.54 -5.70 -34.07
CA ARG A 138 18.89 -7.08 -33.73
C ARG A 138 20.04 -7.10 -32.72
N ALA A 139 20.09 -8.15 -31.92
CA ALA A 139 21.18 -8.43 -30.99
C ALA A 139 21.77 -9.84 -31.15
N ARG A 140 23.02 -10.03 -30.70
CA ARG A 140 23.70 -11.33 -30.58
C ARG A 140 24.75 -11.31 -29.47
N ALA A 141 25.19 -12.49 -29.02
CA ALA A 141 26.42 -12.59 -28.24
C ALA A 141 27.62 -12.06 -29.05
N ALA A 142 28.54 -11.35 -28.40
CA ALA A 142 29.69 -10.67 -29.02
C ALA A 142 31.05 -11.26 -28.66
N ASP A 143 31.06 -12.32 -27.83
CA ASP A 143 32.28 -13.00 -27.39
C ASP A 143 33.10 -13.59 -28.55
N SER A 144 32.43 -13.93 -29.65
CA SER A 144 33.07 -14.32 -30.89
C SER A 144 32.30 -13.78 -32.11
N SER A 145 33.00 -13.55 -33.21
CA SER A 145 32.41 -12.91 -34.41
C SER A 145 31.41 -13.79 -35.17
N ASP A 146 31.43 -15.10 -34.91
CA ASP A 146 30.64 -16.15 -35.55
C ASP A 146 29.30 -16.46 -34.85
N GLN A 147 28.95 -15.72 -33.78
CA GLN A 147 27.67 -15.86 -33.12
C GLN A 147 26.50 -15.44 -34.02
N ASN A 148 25.39 -16.17 -33.87
CA ASN A 148 24.17 -15.95 -34.65
C ASN A 148 23.41 -14.70 -34.19
N TRP A 149 22.88 -13.95 -35.14
CA TRP A 149 21.96 -12.87 -34.87
C TRP A 149 20.56 -13.40 -34.51
N SER A 150 19.88 -12.67 -33.62
CA SER A 150 18.43 -12.74 -33.49
C SER A 150 17.76 -12.36 -34.83
N SER A 151 16.49 -12.77 -34.97
CA SER A 151 15.68 -12.30 -36.10
C SER A 151 15.53 -10.78 -36.00
N PRO A 152 15.72 -10.02 -37.10
CA PRO A 152 15.50 -8.58 -37.09
C PRO A 152 14.08 -8.22 -36.70
N ILE A 153 13.93 -7.22 -35.83
CA ILE A 153 12.65 -6.67 -35.43
C ILE A 153 12.52 -5.24 -35.99
N SER A 154 11.33 -4.89 -36.49
CA SER A 154 11.00 -3.53 -36.94
C SER A 154 10.19 -2.76 -35.90
N PHE A 155 10.41 -1.44 -35.80
CA PHE A 155 9.62 -0.51 -34.96
C PHE A 155 9.59 0.87 -35.61
N THR A 156 8.70 1.75 -35.16
CA THR A 156 8.55 3.11 -35.68
C THR A 156 8.74 4.14 -34.57
N ILE A 157 9.54 5.17 -34.85
CA ILE A 157 9.73 6.33 -33.96
C ILE A 157 8.75 7.45 -34.33
N SER A 158 8.07 7.99 -33.31
CA SER A 158 7.29 9.23 -33.35
C SER A 158 7.91 10.26 -32.40
N SER A 159 7.93 11.55 -32.79
CA SER A 159 8.44 12.64 -31.95
C SER A 159 7.32 13.51 -31.33
N ASP A 160 6.09 12.99 -31.24
CA ASP A 160 4.99 13.71 -30.63
C ASP A 160 5.11 13.75 -29.09
N ASN A 161 4.86 14.93 -28.51
CA ASN A 161 4.79 15.17 -27.07
C ASN A 161 3.33 15.41 -26.65
N ILE A 162 2.39 14.63 -27.20
CA ILE A 162 0.98 14.79 -26.87
C ILE A 162 0.79 14.45 -25.40
N HIS A 163 0.11 15.32 -24.66
CA HIS A 163 -0.40 15.04 -23.33
C HIS A 163 -1.90 14.71 -23.43
N ARG A 164 -2.37 13.66 -22.74
CA ARG A 164 -3.76 13.20 -22.77
C ARG A 164 -4.37 13.27 -21.36
N PRO A 165 -5.67 13.61 -21.24
CA PRO A 165 -6.34 13.56 -19.95
C PRO A 165 -6.26 12.17 -19.33
N ILE A 166 -6.12 12.11 -18.00
CA ILE A 166 -6.07 10.84 -17.29
C ILE A 166 -7.31 9.98 -17.53
N THR A 167 -7.12 8.68 -17.80
CA THR A 167 -8.19 7.75 -18.15
C THR A 167 -9.12 7.41 -16.98
N ARG A 168 -8.60 7.36 -15.75
CA ARG A 168 -9.35 7.13 -14.51
C ARG A 168 -9.08 8.30 -13.56
N PRO A 169 -9.94 9.34 -13.50
CA PRO A 169 -9.66 10.55 -12.74
C PRO A 169 -9.45 10.28 -11.24
N LEU A 170 -8.36 10.77 -10.68
CA LEU A 170 -8.01 10.67 -9.27
C LEU A 170 -8.51 11.90 -8.51
N SER A 171 -9.21 11.69 -7.40
CA SER A 171 -9.73 12.77 -6.54
C SER A 171 -10.14 12.23 -5.17
N SER A 172 -10.56 13.12 -4.27
CA SER A 172 -11.18 12.75 -3.00
C SER A 172 -12.42 11.86 -3.13
N ASP A 173 -13.16 11.95 -4.25
CA ASP A 173 -14.35 11.14 -4.52
C ASP A 173 -14.03 9.85 -5.30
N ASN A 174 -12.82 9.76 -5.86
CA ASN A 174 -12.37 8.59 -6.61
C ASN A 174 -10.91 8.26 -6.26
N PRO A 175 -10.64 7.86 -5.00
CA PRO A 175 -9.30 7.50 -4.56
C PRO A 175 -8.87 6.15 -5.16
N ILE A 176 -7.57 5.87 -5.06
CA ILE A 176 -6.98 4.56 -5.35
C ILE A 176 -6.47 3.96 -4.03
N PHE A 177 -6.96 2.77 -3.70
CA PHE A 177 -6.34 1.90 -2.71
C PHE A 177 -5.59 0.79 -3.45
N SER A 178 -4.27 0.78 -3.35
CA SER A 178 -3.43 -0.21 -4.02
C SER A 178 -2.75 -1.13 -3.03
N PHE A 179 -2.60 -2.39 -3.40
CA PHE A 179 -1.99 -3.43 -2.58
C PHE A 179 -0.83 -4.06 -3.35
N ASP A 180 0.33 -4.11 -2.72
CA ASP A 180 1.45 -4.88 -3.24
C ASP A 180 1.09 -6.36 -3.37
N MET A 181 1.42 -6.92 -4.53
CA MET A 181 1.31 -8.34 -4.81
C MET A 181 2.74 -8.90 -4.92
N TYR A 182 3.32 -9.31 -3.78
CA TYR A 182 4.64 -9.94 -3.69
C TYR A 182 4.62 -11.46 -3.43
N ASP A 183 5.72 -12.11 -3.82
CA ASP A 183 6.17 -13.41 -3.33
C ASP A 183 7.65 -13.25 -2.92
N SER A 184 7.93 -13.36 -1.62
CA SER A 184 9.25 -13.09 -1.02
C SER A 184 10.31 -14.13 -1.39
N ASP A 185 9.91 -15.36 -1.71
CA ASP A 185 10.85 -16.48 -1.83
C ASP A 185 11.31 -16.71 -3.29
N SER A 186 10.63 -16.12 -4.27
CA SER A 186 10.89 -16.41 -5.69
C SER A 186 10.85 -15.21 -6.63
N GLY A 187 10.74 -13.97 -6.11
CA GLY A 187 10.80 -12.74 -6.93
C GLY A 187 9.55 -12.47 -7.78
N GLY A 188 8.58 -13.37 -7.79
CA GLY A 188 7.26 -13.18 -8.39
C GLY A 188 6.27 -14.19 -7.83
N TRP A 189 4.98 -13.80 -7.72
CA TRP A 189 3.91 -14.77 -7.43
C TRP A 189 4.08 -15.97 -8.36
N GLY A 190 4.34 -17.16 -7.80
CA GLY A 190 4.60 -18.38 -8.57
C GLY A 190 3.63 -18.59 -9.76
N GLU A 191 4.00 -19.44 -10.73
CA GLU A 191 3.35 -19.48 -12.07
C GLU A 191 1.82 -19.35 -12.04
N ASN A 192 1.32 -18.14 -12.36
CA ASN A 192 -0.08 -17.82 -12.62
C ASN A 192 -1.03 -18.00 -11.42
N PRO A 193 -0.98 -17.10 -10.41
CA PRO A 193 -1.90 -17.14 -9.29
C PRO A 193 -3.34 -16.92 -9.77
N ASP A 194 -4.32 -17.43 -9.01
CA ASP A 194 -5.72 -17.16 -9.29
C ASP A 194 -6.07 -15.72 -8.90
N TRP A 195 -5.68 -14.76 -9.75
CA TRP A 195 -5.94 -13.33 -9.58
C TRP A 195 -7.41 -13.01 -9.28
N SER A 196 -8.33 -13.85 -9.78
CA SER A 196 -9.75 -13.69 -9.53
C SER A 196 -10.11 -14.01 -8.07
N ALA A 197 -9.48 -15.00 -7.44
CA ALA A 197 -9.66 -15.32 -6.03
C ALA A 197 -9.29 -14.13 -5.14
N TYR A 198 -8.12 -13.53 -5.35
CA TYR A 198 -7.66 -12.34 -4.61
C TYR A 198 -8.57 -11.14 -4.81
N TYR A 199 -8.93 -10.85 -6.07
CA TYR A 199 -9.80 -9.70 -6.36
C TYR A 199 -11.22 -9.87 -5.80
N ASN A 200 -11.66 -11.12 -5.57
CA ASN A 200 -12.95 -11.42 -4.95
C ASN A 200 -12.97 -11.24 -3.42
N PHE A 201 -11.82 -11.01 -2.76
CA PHE A 201 -11.82 -10.59 -1.36
C PHE A 201 -12.45 -9.21 -1.17
N PHE A 202 -12.36 -8.36 -2.21
CA PHE A 202 -12.93 -7.03 -2.22
C PHE A 202 -14.40 -7.08 -2.62
N PRO A 203 -15.33 -6.55 -1.81
CA PRO A 203 -16.72 -6.43 -2.19
C PRO A 203 -16.95 -5.49 -3.40
N ASP A 204 -18.01 -5.74 -4.17
CA ASP A 204 -18.28 -5.02 -5.43
C ASP A 204 -18.44 -3.50 -5.26
N ASP A 205 -18.86 -3.03 -4.08
CA ASP A 205 -19.01 -1.61 -3.77
C ASP A 205 -17.66 -0.88 -3.62
N ILE A 206 -16.58 -1.60 -3.28
CA ILE A 206 -15.25 -1.00 -3.12
C ILE A 206 -14.30 -1.32 -4.28
N LYS A 207 -14.54 -2.40 -5.05
CA LYS A 207 -13.73 -2.79 -6.23
C LYS A 207 -13.35 -1.63 -7.18
N PRO A 208 -14.24 -0.65 -7.46
CA PRO A 208 -13.90 0.50 -8.30
C PRO A 208 -12.72 1.35 -7.80
N PHE A 209 -12.39 1.25 -6.51
CA PHE A 209 -11.30 1.98 -5.87
C PHE A 209 -10.01 1.17 -5.75
N ILE A 210 -10.04 -0.13 -6.03
CA ILE A 210 -8.93 -1.06 -5.78
C ILE A 210 -8.02 -1.18 -7.01
N ALA A 211 -6.71 -1.27 -6.77
CA ALA A 211 -5.72 -1.68 -7.76
C ALA A 211 -4.71 -2.67 -7.15
N PHE A 212 -4.16 -3.57 -7.96
CA PHE A 212 -3.03 -4.41 -7.55
C PHE A 212 -1.72 -3.81 -8.05
N ALA A 213 -0.74 -3.69 -7.16
CA ALA A 213 0.62 -3.31 -7.52
C ALA A 213 1.41 -4.59 -7.84
N ILE A 214 1.61 -4.84 -9.13
CA ILE A 214 2.23 -6.07 -9.64
C ILE A 214 3.71 -5.80 -9.91
N PRO A 215 4.65 -6.48 -9.24
CA PRO A 215 6.09 -6.30 -9.46
C PRO A 215 6.49 -6.71 -10.87
N HIS A 216 7.28 -5.87 -11.53
CA HIS A 216 8.01 -6.20 -12.76
C HIS A 216 9.36 -6.84 -12.43
N GLU A 217 9.97 -6.44 -11.33
CA GLU A 217 11.21 -6.98 -10.79
C GLU A 217 11.01 -7.51 -9.35
N GLY A 218 11.67 -8.63 -9.04
CA GLY A 218 11.74 -9.15 -7.68
C GLY A 218 12.67 -8.31 -6.80
N TRP A 219 12.42 -8.26 -5.50
CA TRP A 219 13.37 -7.74 -4.52
C TRP A 219 14.59 -8.67 -4.42
N GLY A 220 15.78 -8.14 -4.14
CA GLY A 220 16.96 -8.95 -3.81
C GLY A 220 17.55 -9.83 -4.92
N GLY A 221 17.26 -9.56 -6.19
CA GLY A 221 17.85 -10.33 -7.31
C GLY A 221 17.16 -11.64 -7.67
N TYR A 222 16.00 -11.93 -7.07
CA TYR A 222 15.17 -13.08 -7.42
C TYR A 222 14.42 -12.88 -8.75
N ASP A 223 14.11 -14.00 -9.42
CA ASP A 223 13.62 -14.07 -10.79
C ASP A 223 12.51 -13.04 -11.06
N SER A 224 12.75 -12.14 -12.02
CA SER A 224 11.65 -11.39 -12.64
C SER A 224 10.59 -12.41 -13.12
N PRO A 225 9.28 -12.08 -13.06
CA PRO A 225 8.22 -12.89 -13.71
C PRO A 225 8.47 -13.14 -15.21
N SER A 226 9.54 -12.55 -15.76
CA SER A 226 10.09 -12.82 -17.06
C SER A 226 10.61 -14.25 -17.30
N ARG A 227 10.44 -15.22 -16.40
CA ARG A 227 10.79 -16.63 -16.68
C ARG A 227 9.76 -17.65 -16.19
N THR A 228 9.61 -18.73 -16.94
CA THR A 228 8.91 -19.97 -16.50
C THR A 228 9.81 -20.82 -15.59
N GLU A 229 9.27 -21.82 -14.89
CA GLU A 229 9.98 -22.86 -14.13
C GLU A 229 11.05 -23.59 -14.98
N ASN A 230 10.85 -23.66 -16.31
CA ASN A 230 11.81 -24.26 -17.25
C ASN A 230 12.87 -23.26 -17.75
N GLY A 231 12.92 -22.05 -17.20
CA GLY A 231 13.85 -20.98 -17.55
C GLY A 231 13.55 -20.25 -18.87
N GLU A 232 12.43 -20.51 -19.53
CA GLU A 232 12.02 -19.80 -20.75
C GLU A 232 11.63 -18.35 -20.45
N VAL A 233 12.03 -17.41 -21.31
CA VAL A 233 11.71 -15.98 -21.15
C VAL A 233 10.22 -15.73 -21.42
N VAL A 234 9.54 -15.08 -20.46
CA VAL A 234 8.16 -14.60 -20.52
C VAL A 234 8.20 -13.07 -20.62
N ARG A 235 7.35 -12.46 -21.44
CA ARG A 235 7.23 -10.99 -21.46
C ARG A 235 6.32 -10.54 -20.32
N TYR A 236 6.60 -9.39 -19.73
CA TYR A 236 5.74 -8.87 -18.66
C TYR A 236 4.28 -8.70 -19.11
N ALA A 237 4.05 -8.27 -20.35
CA ALA A 237 2.72 -8.19 -20.95
C ALA A 237 1.96 -9.53 -20.95
N ASP A 238 2.67 -10.65 -21.17
CA ASP A 238 2.08 -12.00 -21.15
C ASP A 238 1.75 -12.42 -19.72
N PHE A 239 2.60 -12.10 -18.75
CA PHE A 239 2.38 -12.37 -17.33
C PHE A 239 1.14 -11.65 -16.79
N ILE A 240 0.92 -10.38 -17.16
CA ILE A 240 -0.23 -9.60 -16.70
C ILE A 240 -1.50 -9.79 -17.56
N GLN A 241 -1.42 -10.58 -18.64
CA GLN A 241 -2.56 -10.80 -19.54
C GLN A 241 -3.81 -11.36 -18.81
N PRO A 242 -3.71 -12.31 -17.86
CA PRO A 242 -4.87 -12.77 -17.10
C PRO A 242 -5.58 -11.65 -16.32
N LEU A 243 -4.83 -10.69 -15.73
CA LEU A 243 -5.41 -9.53 -15.06
C LEU A 243 -6.11 -8.60 -16.05
N THR A 244 -5.53 -8.44 -17.25
CA THR A 244 -6.10 -7.67 -18.35
C THR A 244 -7.43 -8.28 -18.80
N ASP A 245 -7.48 -9.60 -18.99
CA ASP A 245 -8.69 -10.34 -19.40
C ASP A 245 -9.81 -10.26 -18.34
N LEU A 246 -9.43 -10.23 -17.06
CA LEU A 246 -10.34 -10.07 -15.92
C LEU A 246 -10.72 -8.59 -15.68
N ASN A 247 -10.10 -7.64 -16.38
CA ASN A 247 -10.26 -6.20 -16.17
C ASN A 247 -9.96 -5.78 -14.70
N ILE A 248 -8.97 -6.44 -14.08
CA ILE A 248 -8.48 -6.07 -12.75
C ILE A 248 -7.53 -4.87 -12.92
N PRO A 249 -7.80 -3.72 -12.28
CA PRO A 249 -6.93 -2.56 -12.40
C PRO A 249 -5.57 -2.83 -11.74
N ILE A 250 -4.48 -2.48 -12.42
CA ILE A 250 -3.12 -2.67 -11.89
C ILE A 250 -2.27 -1.41 -11.94
N LEU A 251 -1.32 -1.33 -11.02
CA LEU A 251 -0.15 -0.48 -11.07
C LEU A 251 1.06 -1.39 -11.29
N ILE A 252 1.95 -1.03 -12.19
CA ILE A 252 3.18 -1.79 -12.40
C ILE A 252 4.18 -1.33 -11.35
N LYS A 253 4.61 -2.23 -10.48
CA LYS A 253 5.62 -1.92 -9.48
C LYS A 253 7.01 -2.10 -10.06
N THR A 254 7.77 -1.01 -10.09
CA THR A 254 9.13 -0.96 -10.63
C THR A 254 9.89 0.22 -10.03
N GLY A 255 11.22 0.15 -9.96
CA GLY A 255 12.06 1.04 -9.15
C GLY A 255 12.26 0.48 -7.73
N GLY A 256 13.28 0.99 -7.02
CA GLY A 256 13.61 0.50 -5.69
C GLY A 256 15.07 0.71 -5.26
N PRO A 257 15.35 0.56 -3.96
CA PRO A 257 16.63 0.85 -3.34
C PRO A 257 17.67 -0.25 -3.61
N ASP A 258 17.24 -1.47 -3.97
CA ASP A 258 18.14 -2.63 -4.08
C ASP A 258 18.44 -2.99 -5.54
N GLY A 259 17.95 -2.19 -6.50
CA GLY A 259 18.05 -2.45 -7.93
C GLY A 259 18.93 -1.46 -8.68
N ASP A 260 19.82 -1.96 -9.55
CA ASP A 260 20.43 -1.13 -10.61
C ASP A 260 19.28 -0.53 -11.46
N PRO A 261 19.22 0.79 -11.72
CA PRO A 261 18.20 1.40 -12.58
C PRO A 261 18.07 0.78 -13.98
N GLN A 262 19.05 0.00 -14.44
CA GLN A 262 18.95 -0.83 -15.65
C GLN A 262 18.04 -2.06 -15.49
N ASN A 263 17.61 -2.38 -14.28
CA ASN A 263 16.68 -3.46 -13.94
C ASN A 263 15.23 -2.97 -13.95
N TYR A 264 15.01 -1.66 -13.96
CA TYR A 264 13.68 -1.09 -14.00
C TYR A 264 13.02 -1.41 -15.33
N LEU A 265 11.69 -1.51 -15.32
CA LEU A 265 10.90 -1.63 -16.53
C LEU A 265 11.29 -0.52 -17.51
N SER A 266 11.75 -0.93 -18.68
CA SER A 266 12.25 0.01 -19.68
C SER A 266 11.13 0.94 -20.17
N ALA A 267 11.46 2.21 -20.41
CA ALA A 267 10.50 3.21 -20.88
C ALA A 267 9.80 2.80 -22.18
N THR A 268 10.50 2.10 -23.08
CA THR A 268 9.93 1.54 -24.31
C THR A 268 8.89 0.46 -24.05
N GLU A 269 9.17 -0.47 -23.12
CA GLU A 269 8.22 -1.52 -22.77
C GLU A 269 7.00 -0.96 -22.03
N LEU A 270 7.21 0.01 -21.13
CA LEU A 270 6.11 0.73 -20.49
C LEU A 270 5.18 1.42 -21.50
N GLU A 271 5.74 2.03 -22.54
CA GLU A 271 4.95 2.67 -23.58
C GLU A 271 4.07 1.66 -24.34
N ASP A 272 4.56 0.45 -24.60
CA ASP A 272 3.76 -0.62 -25.21
C ASP A 272 2.66 -1.13 -24.28
N LEU A 273 2.98 -1.33 -23.00
CA LEU A 273 2.02 -1.75 -21.97
C LEU A 273 0.87 -0.75 -21.84
N TYR A 274 1.16 0.56 -21.89
CA TYR A 274 0.11 1.59 -21.87
C TYR A 274 -0.76 1.62 -23.12
N GLN A 275 -0.22 1.22 -24.28
CA GLN A 275 -0.97 1.14 -25.53
C GLN A 275 -1.91 -0.08 -25.55
N ASN A 276 -1.46 -1.21 -25.00
CA ASN A 276 -2.09 -2.50 -25.23
C ASN A 276 -2.84 -3.08 -24.01
N ASN A 277 -2.59 -2.58 -22.79
CA ASN A 277 -3.18 -3.09 -21.56
C ASN A 277 -4.06 -2.03 -20.88
N PRO A 278 -5.38 -1.97 -21.19
CA PRO A 278 -6.26 -0.90 -20.71
C PRO A 278 -6.47 -0.89 -19.18
N ASN A 279 -6.25 -2.02 -18.51
CA ASN A 279 -6.35 -2.17 -17.06
C ASN A 279 -5.11 -1.62 -16.31
N VAL A 280 -3.99 -1.37 -17.00
CA VAL A 280 -2.82 -0.71 -16.42
C VAL A 280 -3.16 0.75 -16.16
N LEU A 281 -3.18 1.16 -14.90
CA LEU A 281 -3.47 2.53 -14.47
C LEU A 281 -2.22 3.42 -14.47
N GLY A 282 -1.04 2.83 -14.37
CA GLY A 282 0.19 3.57 -14.16
C GLY A 282 1.30 2.68 -13.61
N VAL A 283 2.35 3.33 -13.13
CA VAL A 283 3.41 2.69 -12.34
C VAL A 283 3.32 3.10 -10.87
N VAL A 284 3.83 2.24 -10.00
CA VAL A 284 4.17 2.57 -8.63
C VAL A 284 5.67 2.31 -8.41
N THR A 285 6.38 3.25 -7.83
CA THR A 285 7.83 3.21 -7.61
C THR A 285 8.15 3.81 -6.24
N GLY A 286 9.20 3.40 -5.56
CA GLY A 286 9.53 3.96 -4.25
C GLY A 286 10.88 3.55 -3.72
N GLU A 287 11.36 4.26 -2.69
CA GLU A 287 12.72 4.13 -2.09
C GLU A 287 13.88 4.32 -3.07
N ASN A 288 13.66 5.01 -4.18
CA ASN A 288 14.71 5.30 -5.14
C ASN A 288 15.83 6.16 -4.51
N THR A 289 15.54 6.90 -3.43
CA THR A 289 16.54 7.79 -2.82
C THR A 289 17.52 7.13 -1.84
N TRP A 290 17.28 5.91 -1.36
CA TRP A 290 18.12 5.27 -0.33
C TRP A 290 19.60 5.18 -0.73
N GLN A 291 19.90 4.58 -1.89
CA GLN A 291 21.27 4.48 -2.43
C GLN A 291 21.90 5.85 -2.74
N ALA A 292 21.08 6.88 -2.97
CA ALA A 292 21.56 8.21 -3.31
C ALA A 292 22.13 8.97 -2.10
N ILE A 293 21.89 8.47 -0.88
CA ILE A 293 22.01 9.23 0.36
C ILE A 293 23.15 8.72 1.25
N ASP A 294 23.40 7.41 1.29
CA ASP A 294 24.38 6.79 2.19
C ASP A 294 25.86 6.92 1.73
N GLY A 295 26.21 8.01 1.05
CA GLY A 295 27.59 8.32 0.71
C GLY A 295 28.21 7.53 -0.46
N TYR A 296 27.49 6.59 -1.07
CA TYR A 296 27.95 5.85 -2.24
C TYR A 296 27.96 6.73 -3.51
N GLN A 297 29.16 7.01 -4.04
CA GLN A 297 29.43 8.05 -5.04
C GLN A 297 29.04 7.71 -6.49
N LYS A 298 27.99 6.94 -6.75
CA LYS A 298 27.68 6.51 -8.12
C LYS A 298 26.80 7.51 -8.88
N ALA A 299 27.35 8.68 -9.20
CA ALA A 299 26.67 9.74 -9.98
C ALA A 299 25.96 9.22 -11.26
N THR A 300 26.52 8.19 -11.89
CA THR A 300 25.97 7.52 -13.08
C THR A 300 24.63 6.82 -12.83
N TYR A 301 24.43 6.15 -11.69
CA TYR A 301 23.15 5.48 -11.40
C TYR A 301 22.05 6.49 -11.19
N ARG A 302 22.37 7.56 -10.46
CA ARG A 302 21.45 8.65 -10.20
C ARG A 302 21.02 9.39 -11.48
N GLU A 303 21.95 9.69 -12.38
CA GLU A 303 21.60 10.26 -13.69
C GLU A 303 20.66 9.35 -14.47
N THR A 304 20.83 8.03 -14.37
CA THR A 304 20.00 7.04 -15.06
C THR A 304 18.60 6.94 -14.45
N GLU A 305 18.50 6.87 -13.13
CA GLU A 305 17.24 6.82 -12.38
C GLU A 305 16.38 8.07 -12.61
N VAL A 306 16.97 9.27 -12.45
CA VAL A 306 16.24 10.53 -12.66
C VAL A 306 15.77 10.64 -14.10
N LYS A 307 16.62 10.28 -15.08
CA LYS A 307 16.20 10.26 -16.50
C LYS A 307 15.08 9.26 -16.75
N TRP A 308 15.17 8.06 -16.18
CA TRP A 308 14.11 7.07 -16.27
C TRP A 308 12.80 7.62 -15.71
N LEU A 309 12.81 8.18 -14.50
CA LEU A 309 11.60 8.71 -13.87
C LEU A 309 11.02 9.89 -14.66
N GLN A 310 11.85 10.79 -15.19
CA GLN A 310 11.40 11.88 -16.07
C GLN A 310 10.73 11.34 -17.35
N ASN A 311 11.29 10.31 -17.96
CA ASN A 311 10.69 9.66 -19.13
C ASN A 311 9.36 9.00 -18.77
N VAL A 312 9.30 8.28 -17.65
CA VAL A 312 8.09 7.61 -17.16
C VAL A 312 6.97 8.62 -16.85
N ILE A 313 7.27 9.75 -16.20
CA ILE A 313 6.31 10.86 -16.00
C ILE A 313 5.74 11.35 -17.33
N LYS A 314 6.60 11.55 -18.32
CA LYS A 314 6.20 12.06 -19.63
C LYS A 314 5.36 11.06 -20.43
N ILE A 315 5.73 9.78 -20.39
CA ILE A 315 4.96 8.68 -21.00
C ILE A 315 3.59 8.57 -20.33
N SER A 316 3.54 8.61 -19.00
CA SER A 316 2.28 8.58 -18.25
C SER A 316 1.36 9.74 -18.62
N GLY A 317 1.87 10.97 -18.71
CA GLY A 317 1.10 12.11 -19.24
C GLY A 317 0.64 11.92 -20.69
N LYS A 318 1.45 11.28 -21.54
CA LYS A 318 1.07 10.96 -22.93
C LYS A 318 -0.10 9.98 -23.03
N TYR A 319 -0.17 9.00 -22.15
CA TYR A 319 -1.21 7.96 -22.19
C TYR A 319 -2.33 8.15 -21.18
N GLY A 320 -2.31 9.24 -20.40
CA GLY A 320 -3.30 9.52 -19.38
C GLY A 320 -3.24 8.49 -18.24
N LYS A 321 -2.04 8.17 -17.78
CA LYS A 321 -1.72 7.18 -16.73
C LYS A 321 -1.02 7.85 -15.56
N TYR A 322 -0.82 7.11 -14.48
CA TYR A 322 -0.21 7.62 -13.25
C TYR A 322 1.24 7.19 -13.07
N VAL A 323 2.01 8.02 -12.39
CA VAL A 323 3.27 7.66 -11.72
C VAL A 323 3.08 7.93 -10.25
N ILE A 324 2.88 6.89 -9.46
CA ILE A 324 2.81 6.98 -8.00
C ILE A 324 4.22 6.72 -7.49
N SER A 325 4.87 7.74 -6.94
CA SER A 325 6.23 7.62 -6.43
C SER A 325 6.21 7.80 -4.92
N GLY A 326 6.69 6.80 -4.17
CA GLY A 326 6.69 6.77 -2.71
C GLY A 326 8.10 6.76 -2.17
N GLU A 327 8.60 7.92 -1.74
CA GLU A 327 9.95 8.01 -1.18
C GLU A 327 9.92 7.99 0.34
N GLY A 328 10.84 7.18 0.89
CA GLY A 328 11.10 7.07 2.32
C GLY A 328 11.87 8.27 2.84
N ALA A 329 12.03 8.33 4.16
CA ALA A 329 12.52 9.50 4.85
C ALA A 329 14.05 9.62 4.92
N TYR A 330 14.70 9.25 3.82
CA TYR A 330 16.13 9.35 3.63
C TYR A 330 16.48 10.79 3.21
N ASP A 331 17.38 11.47 3.94
CA ASP A 331 18.05 12.76 3.62
C ASP A 331 17.28 13.68 2.64
N PHE A 332 16.03 14.03 3.00
CA PHE A 332 15.22 15.04 2.30
C PHE A 332 14.80 14.70 0.87
N ALA A 333 14.61 13.41 0.58
CA ALA A 333 14.20 12.88 -0.73
C ALA A 333 13.24 13.79 -1.50
N TRP A 334 12.09 14.16 -0.93
CA TRP A 334 11.10 14.99 -1.61
C TRP A 334 11.48 16.46 -1.78
N ASP A 335 12.16 17.07 -0.80
CA ASP A 335 12.62 18.46 -0.92
C ASP A 335 13.66 18.60 -2.05
N LYS A 336 14.46 17.55 -2.25
CA LYS A 336 15.45 17.44 -3.32
C LYS A 336 14.82 17.11 -4.68
N TYR A 337 13.93 16.13 -4.73
CA TYR A 337 13.24 15.71 -5.95
C TYR A 337 12.32 16.81 -6.50
N LEU A 338 11.59 17.50 -5.64
CA LEU A 338 10.61 18.51 -6.04
C LEU A 338 11.18 19.92 -6.07
N GLY A 339 12.25 20.18 -5.31
CA GLY A 339 12.86 21.50 -5.13
C GLY A 339 14.13 21.70 -5.97
N LYS A 340 14.74 22.87 -5.82
CA LYS A 340 16.09 23.15 -6.34
C LYS A 340 17.08 23.17 -5.17
N GLU A 341 18.13 22.37 -5.25
CA GLU A 341 19.22 22.38 -4.27
C GLU A 341 20.09 23.64 -4.35
N ALA A 342 20.75 23.99 -3.25
CA ALA A 342 21.81 24.99 -3.26
C ALA A 342 23.08 24.42 -3.93
N PRO A 343 23.89 25.25 -4.63
CA PRO A 343 25.25 24.84 -5.01
C PRO A 343 26.03 24.44 -3.74
N ALA A 344 26.74 23.32 -3.76
CA ALA A 344 27.52 22.87 -2.62
C ALA A 344 28.59 23.92 -2.26
N ASN A 345 28.69 24.32 -0.99
CA ASN A 345 29.69 25.30 -0.54
C ASN A 345 31.15 24.78 -0.59
N ASN A 346 31.39 23.55 -1.06
CA ASN A 346 32.69 22.90 -1.05
C ASN A 346 33.27 22.81 -2.48
N SER A 347 34.33 23.57 -2.74
CA SER A 347 34.97 23.75 -4.05
C SER A 347 35.70 22.51 -4.61
N SER A 348 35.41 21.32 -4.10
CA SER A 348 36.01 20.05 -4.53
C SER A 348 35.02 19.09 -5.21
N ARG A 349 33.73 19.43 -5.27
CA ARG A 349 32.72 18.72 -6.06
C ARG A 349 32.11 19.75 -7.03
N ASP A 350 31.97 19.38 -8.29
CA ASP A 350 31.60 20.33 -9.34
C ASP A 350 30.16 20.85 -9.08
N ASP A 351 29.96 22.16 -9.16
CA ASP A 351 28.69 22.88 -8.92
C ASP A 351 27.52 22.43 -9.84
N ASN A 352 27.72 21.41 -10.69
CA ASN A 352 26.78 20.89 -11.69
C ASN A 352 26.42 19.40 -11.49
N ASP A 353 26.86 18.74 -10.41
CA ASP A 353 26.87 17.26 -10.34
C ASP A 353 25.51 16.57 -10.17
N TYR A 354 24.39 17.31 -10.10
CA TYR A 354 23.10 16.73 -9.72
C TYR A 354 21.92 17.30 -10.55
N GLU A 355 21.41 16.51 -11.50
CA GLU A 355 20.09 16.71 -12.11
C GLU A 355 19.03 16.02 -11.24
N TRP A 356 18.10 16.80 -10.67
CA TRP A 356 16.86 16.30 -10.03
C TRP A 356 15.70 16.38 -11.02
N LEU A 357 14.48 16.00 -10.61
CA LEU A 357 13.32 16.12 -11.48
C LEU A 357 13.11 17.57 -11.93
N ASP A 358 12.92 17.77 -13.23
CA ASP A 358 12.54 19.07 -13.77
C ASP A 358 11.14 19.47 -13.28
N GLN A 359 11.09 20.51 -12.44
CA GLN A 359 9.82 21.09 -11.97
C GLN A 359 8.87 21.48 -13.11
N GLN A 360 9.39 21.90 -14.28
CA GLN A 360 8.54 22.23 -15.42
C GLN A 360 7.92 20.96 -16.02
N LEU A 361 8.70 19.88 -16.13
CA LEU A 361 8.17 18.57 -16.53
C LEU A 361 7.06 18.10 -15.59
N ILE A 362 7.26 18.25 -14.28
CA ILE A 362 6.22 17.92 -13.28
C ILE A 362 4.98 18.78 -13.50
N LYS A 363 5.12 20.11 -13.66
CA LYS A 363 3.99 21.01 -13.90
C LYS A 363 3.22 20.66 -15.18
N ASP A 364 3.92 20.27 -16.23
CA ASP A 364 3.34 19.89 -17.52
C ASP A 364 2.61 18.53 -17.46
N ASN A 365 2.88 17.71 -16.42
CA ASN A 365 2.29 16.38 -16.20
C ASN A 365 1.75 16.22 -14.76
N ARG A 366 1.28 17.31 -14.18
CA ARG A 366 0.92 17.42 -12.75
C ARG A 366 -0.27 16.54 -12.32
N ASP A 367 -1.07 16.13 -13.29
CA ASP A 367 -2.20 15.21 -13.13
C ASP A 367 -1.77 13.74 -13.19
N ALA A 368 -0.63 13.44 -13.82
CA ALA A 368 -0.06 12.11 -13.94
C ALA A 368 0.90 11.76 -12.79
N PHE A 369 1.72 12.72 -12.33
CA PHE A 369 2.69 12.47 -11.25
C PHE A 369 2.06 12.67 -9.86
N VAL A 370 2.14 11.64 -9.02
CA VAL A 370 1.57 11.60 -7.67
C VAL A 370 2.68 11.24 -6.66
N PRO A 371 3.31 12.24 -6.02
CA PRO A 371 4.25 11.98 -4.94
C PRO A 371 3.52 11.49 -3.70
N SER A 372 4.12 10.53 -3.01
CA SER A 372 3.58 9.88 -1.82
C SER A 372 4.65 9.87 -0.72
N SER A 373 4.25 10.13 0.52
CA SER A 373 5.11 9.75 1.65
C SER A 373 5.19 8.24 1.73
N LYS A 374 6.34 7.70 2.14
CA LYS A 374 6.53 6.29 2.45
C LYS A 374 7.00 6.14 3.89
N ASN A 375 6.28 5.34 4.65
CA ASN A 375 6.42 5.21 6.10
C ASN A 375 6.95 3.82 6.49
N ASN A 376 8.02 3.37 5.84
CA ASN A 376 8.72 2.12 6.10
C ASN A 376 9.80 2.25 7.19
N ILE A 377 10.28 3.47 7.45
CA ILE A 377 11.30 3.78 8.45
C ILE A 377 10.82 4.88 9.41
N PHE A 378 11.43 4.99 10.59
CA PHE A 378 11.08 6.00 11.60
C PHE A 378 11.70 7.38 11.36
N TRP A 379 12.71 7.49 10.50
CA TRP A 379 13.34 8.76 10.16
C TRP A 379 12.32 9.68 9.47
N SER A 380 12.48 11.01 9.60
CA SER A 380 11.85 12.13 8.87
C SER A 380 10.44 12.03 8.21
N HIS A 381 9.55 11.13 8.63
CA HIS A 381 8.23 10.86 8.03
C HIS A 381 7.30 12.09 8.04
N HIS A 382 7.29 12.87 9.12
CA HIS A 382 6.50 14.11 9.18
C HIS A 382 6.95 15.13 8.13
N GLN A 383 8.24 15.14 7.79
CA GLN A 383 8.75 15.98 6.71
C GLN A 383 8.34 15.46 5.34
N MET A 384 8.32 14.14 5.13
CA MET A 384 7.80 13.56 3.89
C MET A 384 6.32 13.90 3.70
N ASP A 385 5.49 13.71 4.74
CA ASP A 385 4.08 14.13 4.74
C ASP A 385 3.93 15.63 4.44
N SER A 386 4.81 16.45 5.01
CA SER A 386 4.84 17.91 4.83
C SER A 386 5.20 18.32 3.39
N ALA A 387 6.19 17.65 2.78
CA ALA A 387 6.69 17.95 1.45
C ALA A 387 5.67 17.55 0.36
N VAL A 388 5.07 16.36 0.45
CA VAL A 388 4.07 15.91 -0.54
C VAL A 388 2.77 16.71 -0.44
N LEU A 389 2.36 17.09 0.77
CA LEU A 389 1.24 18.01 0.96
C LEU A 389 1.56 19.41 0.40
N GLY A 390 2.77 19.91 0.62
CA GLY A 390 3.21 21.20 0.08
C GLY A 390 3.31 21.20 -1.45
N ALA A 391 3.70 20.10 -2.08
CA ALA A 391 3.66 19.91 -3.52
C ALA A 391 2.23 20.03 -4.08
N SER A 392 1.26 19.41 -3.40
CA SER A 392 -0.16 19.52 -3.76
C SER A 392 -0.68 20.95 -3.55
N ILE A 393 -0.53 21.52 -2.36
CA ILE A 393 -1.04 22.87 -2.01
C ILE A 393 -0.44 23.97 -2.90
N SER A 394 0.83 23.82 -3.31
CA SER A 394 1.48 24.76 -4.22
C SER A 394 0.99 24.65 -5.68
N GLY A 395 0.25 23.59 -6.01
CA GLY A 395 -0.23 23.28 -7.35
C GLY A 395 0.86 22.73 -8.28
N LEU A 396 2.00 22.28 -7.73
CA LEU A 396 3.03 21.57 -8.48
C LEU A 396 2.49 20.24 -9.01
N VAL A 397 1.72 19.54 -8.17
CA VAL A 397 0.99 18.30 -8.49
C VAL A 397 -0.49 18.47 -8.15
N GLU A 398 -1.37 17.74 -8.82
CA GLU A 398 -2.81 17.79 -8.54
C GLU A 398 -3.21 16.92 -7.34
N ASN A 399 -2.48 15.82 -7.13
CA ASN A 399 -2.76 14.85 -6.08
C ASN A 399 -1.46 14.40 -5.40
N HIS A 400 -1.60 13.88 -4.19
CA HIS A 400 -0.53 13.23 -3.43
C HIS A 400 -1.06 11.94 -2.80
N GLY A 401 -0.16 11.08 -2.35
CA GLY A 401 -0.46 9.79 -1.75
C GLY A 401 0.14 9.57 -0.36
N ILE A 402 -0.19 8.40 0.19
CA ILE A 402 0.46 7.79 1.34
C ILE A 402 0.79 6.33 1.02
N TRP A 403 1.98 5.90 1.41
CA TRP A 403 2.45 4.54 1.36
C TRP A 403 2.73 4.08 2.79
N ALA A 404 1.83 3.25 3.31
CA ALA A 404 1.99 2.61 4.61
C ALA A 404 2.70 1.27 4.42
N GLU A 405 3.51 0.85 5.40
CA GLU A 405 4.34 -0.36 5.32
C GLU A 405 4.69 -0.88 6.72
N ALA A 406 4.73 -2.20 6.92
CA ALA A 406 4.98 -2.77 8.25
C ALA A 406 6.44 -2.73 8.71
N TRP A 407 7.40 -2.54 7.80
CA TRP A 407 8.82 -2.43 8.17
C TRP A 407 9.09 -1.36 9.22
N TYR A 408 8.23 -0.33 9.29
CA TYR A 408 8.29 0.66 10.36
C TYR A 408 8.28 0.02 11.74
N TRP A 409 7.49 -1.04 11.94
CA TRP A 409 7.37 -1.73 13.21
C TRP A 409 8.70 -2.35 13.66
N THR A 410 9.42 -2.96 12.72
CA THR A 410 10.78 -3.48 12.94
C THR A 410 11.77 -2.36 13.19
N ASP A 411 11.79 -1.35 12.32
CA ASP A 411 12.74 -0.24 12.37
C ASP A 411 12.58 0.57 13.67
N ALA A 412 11.32 0.78 14.11
CA ALA A 412 11.01 1.39 15.40
C ALA A 412 11.44 0.53 16.60
N GLY A 413 11.72 -0.77 16.42
CA GLY A 413 12.12 -1.71 17.46
C GLY A 413 10.95 -2.36 18.21
N PHE A 414 9.77 -2.45 17.59
CA PHE A 414 8.56 -3.07 18.16
C PHE A 414 8.41 -4.56 17.81
N SER A 415 9.43 -5.16 17.21
CA SER A 415 9.44 -6.50 16.63
C SER A 415 9.24 -7.68 17.59
N ASN A 416 9.20 -7.46 18.91
CA ASN A 416 8.98 -8.51 19.90
C ASN A 416 7.49 -8.70 20.29
N GLY A 417 6.56 -8.07 19.55
CA GLY A 417 5.12 -8.15 19.83
C GLY A 417 4.52 -6.82 20.30
N VAL A 418 3.19 -6.79 20.29
CA VAL A 418 2.41 -5.60 20.70
C VAL A 418 2.67 -5.28 22.18
N PHE A 419 2.98 -4.01 22.47
CA PHE A 419 3.38 -3.47 23.77
C PHE A 419 4.69 -4.00 24.35
N THR A 420 5.54 -4.58 23.51
CA THR A 420 6.90 -4.97 23.87
C THR A 420 7.91 -4.21 23.00
N GLU A 421 9.06 -3.87 23.58
CA GLU A 421 10.13 -3.17 22.87
C GLU A 421 11.40 -4.04 22.83
N SER A 422 12.14 -3.95 21.73
CA SER A 422 13.44 -4.57 21.52
C SER A 422 14.51 -3.52 21.15
N THR A 423 15.75 -3.79 21.53
CA THR A 423 16.91 -3.07 20.98
C THR A 423 17.49 -3.77 19.74
N GLU A 424 17.03 -5.00 19.45
CA GLU A 424 17.46 -5.80 18.30
C GLU A 424 16.40 -5.71 17.18
N PRO A 425 16.81 -5.62 15.91
CA PRO A 425 15.91 -5.80 14.76
C PRO A 425 15.17 -7.14 14.88
N GLY A 426 13.89 -7.17 14.53
CA GLY A 426 13.11 -8.42 14.47
C GLY A 426 12.01 -8.34 13.40
N GLU A 427 10.97 -9.16 13.52
CA GLU A 427 9.97 -9.33 12.46
C GLU A 427 8.83 -8.29 12.53
N PHE A 428 8.49 -7.68 11.39
CA PHE A 428 7.38 -6.70 11.26
C PHE A 428 5.99 -7.35 11.41
N VAL A 429 5.94 -8.68 11.44
CA VAL A 429 4.73 -9.49 11.39
C VAL A 429 3.78 -9.25 12.56
N THR A 430 4.29 -8.71 13.67
CA THR A 430 3.52 -8.41 14.88
C THR A 430 2.82 -7.04 14.85
N MET A 431 2.97 -6.28 13.77
CA MET A 431 2.34 -4.97 13.65
C MET A 431 0.81 -5.07 13.62
N PRO A 432 0.10 -4.39 14.54
CA PRO A 432 -1.37 -4.31 14.51
C PRO A 432 -1.91 -3.83 13.17
N GLN A 433 -2.94 -4.49 12.64
CA GLN A 433 -3.52 -4.15 11.34
C GLN A 433 -4.15 -2.75 11.35
N ILE A 434 -4.72 -2.31 12.47
CA ILE A 434 -5.20 -0.94 12.66
C ILE A 434 -4.07 0.08 12.53
N PHE A 435 -2.81 -0.26 12.81
CA PHE A 435 -1.71 0.69 12.72
C PHE A 435 -1.50 1.19 11.28
N TRP A 436 -1.64 0.33 10.27
CA TRP A 436 -1.71 0.72 8.85
C TRP A 436 -2.74 1.83 8.61
N LEU A 437 -3.92 1.67 9.21
CA LEU A 437 -5.02 2.61 9.05
C LEU A 437 -4.78 3.90 9.82
N GLN A 438 -4.10 3.86 10.96
CA GLN A 438 -3.68 5.07 11.68
C GLN A 438 -2.67 5.89 10.86
N MET A 439 -1.73 5.22 10.18
CA MET A 439 -0.81 5.87 9.23
C MET A 439 -1.59 6.57 8.11
N MET A 440 -2.57 5.88 7.52
CA MET A 440 -3.41 6.43 6.45
C MET A 440 -4.36 7.53 6.91
N LEU A 441 -4.83 7.50 8.17
CA LEU A 441 -5.79 8.46 8.72
C LEU A 441 -5.25 9.90 8.68
N LYS A 442 -3.95 10.08 8.94
CA LYS A 442 -3.27 11.38 8.83
C LYS A 442 -3.39 11.93 7.42
N SER A 443 -2.99 11.15 6.43
CA SER A 443 -2.99 11.57 5.03
C SER A 443 -4.39 11.70 4.45
N LEU A 444 -5.34 10.93 4.99
CA LEU A 444 -6.75 11.11 4.71
C LEU A 444 -7.26 12.48 5.18
N ALA A 445 -6.88 12.95 6.37
CA ALA A 445 -7.17 14.32 6.78
C ALA A 445 -6.51 15.33 5.81
N ASN A 446 -5.30 15.06 5.33
CA ASN A 446 -4.59 15.96 4.39
C ASN A 446 -5.15 15.96 2.96
N GLY A 447 -6.17 15.14 2.66
CA GLY A 447 -6.77 15.06 1.33
C GLY A 447 -5.95 14.27 0.32
N ALA A 448 -5.16 13.30 0.78
CA ALA A 448 -4.49 12.35 -0.12
C ALA A 448 -5.52 11.58 -0.96
N ALA A 449 -5.14 11.23 -2.19
CA ALA A 449 -6.03 10.52 -3.11
C ALA A 449 -5.54 9.09 -3.43
N VAL A 450 -4.28 8.78 -3.10
CA VAL A 450 -3.70 7.44 -3.24
C VAL A 450 -3.32 6.90 -1.87
N TYR A 451 -3.70 5.65 -1.63
CA TYR A 451 -3.41 4.90 -0.41
C TYR A 451 -2.78 3.58 -0.83
N HIS A 452 -1.47 3.49 -0.69
CA HIS A 452 -0.72 2.31 -1.03
C HIS A 452 -0.40 1.50 0.24
N PHE A 453 -0.87 0.26 0.27
CA PHE A 453 -0.46 -0.74 1.25
C PHE A 453 0.71 -1.51 0.64
N GLY A 454 1.93 -1.20 1.07
CA GLY A 454 3.13 -1.76 0.47
C GLY A 454 3.99 -2.59 1.41
N GLY A 455 4.98 -3.27 0.81
CA GLY A 455 5.89 -4.20 1.47
C GLY A 455 5.35 -5.63 1.54
N GLU A 456 6.25 -6.58 1.80
CA GLU A 456 5.99 -8.04 1.85
C GLU A 456 4.89 -8.39 2.87
N SER A 457 4.81 -7.59 3.93
CA SER A 457 3.84 -7.69 5.02
C SER A 457 2.35 -7.68 4.64
N GLY A 458 1.97 -7.22 3.45
CA GLY A 458 0.57 -7.26 3.00
C GLY A 458 0.06 -8.67 2.67
N VAL A 459 0.97 -9.59 2.38
CA VAL A 459 0.69 -11.00 2.06
C VAL A 459 1.39 -11.85 3.12
N SER A 460 0.81 -12.98 3.54
CA SER A 460 1.59 -13.93 4.32
C SER A 460 2.52 -14.56 3.30
N GLU A 461 3.82 -14.25 3.38
CA GLU A 461 4.89 -14.93 2.66
C GLU A 461 4.70 -16.47 2.71
N ASN A 462 5.53 -17.27 2.03
CA ASN A 462 5.42 -18.75 2.00
C ASN A 462 5.72 -19.44 3.36
N ARG A 463 5.34 -18.79 4.46
CA ARG A 463 5.39 -19.15 5.87
C ARG A 463 4.16 -19.96 6.33
N GLY A 464 3.26 -20.34 5.41
CA GLY A 464 2.10 -21.19 5.71
C GLY A 464 0.82 -20.79 4.98
N PHE A 465 -0.32 -21.22 5.51
CA PHE A 465 -1.65 -20.83 5.04
C PHE A 465 -2.52 -20.36 6.20
N TYR A 466 -3.51 -19.51 5.90
CA TYR A 466 -4.37 -18.93 6.92
C TYR A 466 -5.48 -19.92 7.33
N ASP A 467 -5.51 -20.31 8.62
CA ASP A 467 -6.60 -21.09 9.21
C ASP A 467 -7.59 -20.16 9.92
N ARG A 468 -8.69 -19.87 9.24
CA ARG A 468 -9.79 -19.04 9.75
C ARG A 468 -10.39 -19.53 11.07
N SER A 469 -10.33 -20.82 11.39
CA SER A 469 -10.88 -21.36 12.64
C SER A 469 -10.00 -21.07 13.86
N GLN A 470 -8.71 -20.86 13.62
CA GLN A 470 -7.71 -20.48 14.61
C GLN A 470 -7.41 -18.98 14.59
N ASP A 471 -7.84 -18.28 13.53
CA ASP A 471 -7.54 -16.86 13.27
C ASP A 471 -6.02 -16.61 13.23
N ALA A 472 -5.27 -17.50 12.57
CA ALA A 472 -3.82 -17.49 12.55
C ALA A 472 -3.26 -18.12 11.26
N VAL A 473 -2.01 -17.78 10.93
CA VAL A 473 -1.23 -18.51 9.92
C VAL A 473 -0.72 -19.81 10.54
N VAL A 474 -0.90 -20.92 9.82
CA VAL A 474 -0.50 -22.27 10.25
C VAL A 474 0.42 -22.93 9.23
N ASP A 475 1.28 -23.82 9.70
CA ASP A 475 2.13 -24.67 8.86
C ASP A 475 1.34 -25.82 8.20
N GLU A 476 2.02 -26.66 7.41
CA GLU A 476 1.43 -27.82 6.73
C GLU A 476 0.77 -28.84 7.67
N ASP A 477 1.23 -28.92 8.92
CA ASP A 477 0.69 -29.80 9.95
C ASP A 477 -0.50 -29.17 10.71
N GLY A 478 -0.84 -27.92 10.41
CA GLY A 478 -1.91 -27.15 11.04
C GLY A 478 -1.54 -26.58 12.40
N LEU A 479 -0.25 -26.53 12.74
CA LEU A 479 0.26 -25.86 13.93
C LEU A 479 0.41 -24.37 13.62
N ILE A 480 0.08 -23.52 14.60
CA ILE A 480 0.30 -22.08 14.47
C ILE A 480 1.77 -21.84 14.19
N TYR A 481 2.05 -21.07 13.14
CA TYR A 481 3.41 -20.70 12.78
C TYR A 481 4.07 -19.96 13.96
N GLU A 482 5.20 -20.50 14.45
CA GLU A 482 6.04 -19.83 15.45
C GLU A 482 7.15 -19.08 14.73
N ASP A 483 7.31 -17.78 15.02
CA ASP A 483 8.43 -17.00 14.50
C ASP A 483 9.79 -17.50 15.07
N GLN A 484 10.90 -16.98 14.54
CA GLN A 484 12.24 -17.35 15.00
C GLN A 484 12.50 -17.01 16.49
N LEU A 485 11.61 -16.24 17.11
CA LEU A 485 11.68 -15.81 18.50
C LEU A 485 10.77 -16.66 19.42
N ASN A 486 10.13 -17.69 18.88
CA ASN A 486 9.24 -18.60 19.60
C ASN A 486 8.03 -17.88 20.22
N GLN A 487 7.60 -16.76 19.63
CA GLN A 487 6.42 -15.99 20.05
C GLN A 487 5.16 -16.63 19.47
N GLY A 488 4.77 -17.76 20.06
CA GLY A 488 3.69 -18.63 19.57
C GLY A 488 2.29 -18.11 19.86
N ASN A 489 1.85 -17.03 19.23
CA ASN A 489 0.43 -16.71 19.13
C ASN A 489 -0.09 -16.66 17.68
N GLY A 490 0.69 -16.28 16.66
CA GLY A 490 0.35 -16.37 15.21
C GLY A 490 -0.95 -15.69 14.75
N THR A 491 -1.74 -15.18 15.70
CA THR A 491 -2.98 -14.41 15.60
C THR A 491 -2.74 -12.92 15.37
N GLU A 492 -1.50 -12.47 15.54
CA GLU A 492 -1.09 -11.06 15.45
C GLU A 492 -0.42 -10.75 14.11
N TYR A 493 -0.66 -11.59 13.10
CA TYR A 493 -0.01 -11.51 11.80
C TYR A 493 -0.56 -10.37 10.94
N THR A 494 0.29 -9.42 10.56
CA THR A 494 -0.13 -8.20 9.86
C THR A 494 -0.71 -8.42 8.44
N SER A 495 -0.52 -9.61 7.87
CA SER A 495 -0.94 -9.96 6.50
C SER A 495 -2.46 -9.89 6.24
N PHE A 496 -2.81 -9.48 5.02
CA PHE A 496 -4.20 -9.35 4.58
C PHE A 496 -4.77 -10.64 3.99
N TRP A 497 -3.92 -11.46 3.38
CA TRP A 497 -4.27 -12.76 2.79
C TRP A 497 -3.02 -13.63 2.64
N ASP A 498 -3.23 -14.91 2.35
CA ASP A 498 -2.14 -15.86 2.07
C ASP A 498 -1.94 -16.13 0.57
N MET A 499 -0.84 -16.81 0.24
CA MET A 499 -0.50 -17.25 -1.12
C MET A 499 -1.43 -18.34 -1.67
N ASN A 500 -2.35 -18.89 -0.86
CA ASN A 500 -3.30 -19.93 -1.27
C ASN A 500 -4.70 -19.39 -1.61
N GLY A 501 -4.88 -18.07 -1.57
CA GLY A 501 -6.14 -17.43 -1.93
C GLY A 501 -7.12 -17.38 -0.77
N ASN A 502 -6.65 -17.30 0.47
CA ASN A 502 -7.48 -17.09 1.66
C ASN A 502 -7.26 -15.69 2.25
N SER A 503 -8.34 -14.93 2.45
CA SER A 503 -8.32 -13.66 3.17
C SER A 503 -8.29 -13.85 4.70
N THR A 504 -7.56 -12.97 5.40
CA THR A 504 -7.51 -12.96 6.86
C THR A 504 -8.74 -12.28 7.46
N LEU A 505 -9.11 -12.66 8.69
CA LEU A 505 -10.16 -11.95 9.43
C LEU A 505 -9.74 -10.51 9.75
N GLY A 506 -8.45 -10.23 9.93
CA GLY A 506 -7.92 -8.87 10.10
C GLY A 506 -8.25 -7.98 8.90
N PHE A 507 -8.03 -8.48 7.68
CA PHE A 507 -8.40 -7.75 6.46
C PHE A 507 -9.90 -7.43 6.41
N GLU A 508 -10.76 -8.39 6.74
CA GLU A 508 -12.22 -8.23 6.77
C GLU A 508 -12.73 -7.34 7.90
N ARG A 509 -12.10 -7.38 9.08
CA ARG A 509 -12.50 -6.62 10.29
C ARG A 509 -12.02 -5.17 10.24
N TYR A 510 -10.88 -4.89 9.62
CA TYR A 510 -10.21 -3.59 9.72
C TYR A 510 -10.09 -2.87 8.37
N ILE A 511 -9.49 -3.50 7.37
CA ILE A 511 -9.15 -2.84 6.09
C ILE A 511 -10.40 -2.62 5.23
N ILE A 512 -11.21 -3.65 5.00
CA ILE A 512 -12.42 -3.56 4.17
C ILE A 512 -13.42 -2.51 4.71
N PRO A 513 -13.75 -2.49 6.02
CA PRO A 513 -14.68 -1.49 6.55
C PRO A 513 -14.15 -0.07 6.49
N PHE A 514 -12.83 0.13 6.63
CA PHE A 514 -12.20 1.44 6.48
C PHE A 514 -12.36 1.97 5.06
N ILE A 515 -11.94 1.20 4.05
CA ILE A 515 -12.04 1.60 2.64
C ILE A 515 -13.50 1.91 2.27
N ARG A 516 -14.44 1.06 2.70
CA ARG A 516 -15.87 1.27 2.49
C ARG A 516 -16.37 2.55 3.15
N ALA A 517 -15.99 2.79 4.40
CA ALA A 517 -16.39 4.00 5.12
C ALA A 517 -15.89 5.26 4.41
N VAL A 518 -14.61 5.28 4.05
CA VAL A 518 -13.95 6.39 3.37
C VAL A 518 -14.63 6.72 2.04
N THR A 519 -14.86 5.69 1.21
CA THR A 519 -15.41 5.85 -0.14
C THR A 519 -16.91 6.14 -0.12
N SER A 520 -17.72 5.38 0.62
CA SER A 520 -19.19 5.55 0.64
C SER A 520 -19.66 6.84 1.32
N LYS A 521 -18.85 7.43 2.20
CA LYS A 521 -19.16 8.68 2.90
C LYS A 521 -18.36 9.87 2.39
N HIS A 522 -17.55 9.70 1.35
CA HIS A 522 -16.73 10.77 0.77
C HIS A 522 -15.90 11.49 1.85
N LEU A 523 -15.21 10.72 2.70
CA LEU A 523 -14.57 11.25 3.92
C LEU A 523 -13.25 11.97 3.66
N ILE A 524 -12.66 11.80 2.47
CA ILE A 524 -11.45 12.50 2.07
C ILE A 524 -11.82 13.96 1.80
N PRO A 525 -11.27 14.94 2.54
CA PRO A 525 -11.49 16.34 2.23
C PRO A 525 -10.89 16.68 0.87
N ASN A 526 -11.65 17.40 0.03
CA ASN A 526 -11.06 17.93 -1.19
C ASN A 526 -10.02 19.02 -0.89
N GLN A 527 -9.14 19.27 -1.85
CA GLN A 527 -8.02 20.20 -1.71
C GLN A 527 -8.46 21.61 -1.25
N ASN A 528 -9.60 22.12 -1.73
CA ASN A 528 -10.10 23.43 -1.30
C ASN A 528 -10.51 23.43 0.19
N ALA A 529 -11.10 22.35 0.71
CA ALA A 529 -11.40 22.23 2.13
C ALA A 529 -10.10 22.20 2.97
N VAL A 530 -9.08 21.46 2.51
CA VAL A 530 -7.76 21.41 3.17
C VAL A 530 -7.10 22.79 3.17
N SER A 531 -6.98 23.45 2.01
CA SER A 531 -6.36 24.77 1.87
C SER A 531 -7.07 25.86 2.69
N GLN A 532 -8.36 25.70 2.98
CA GLN A 532 -9.10 26.63 3.85
C GLN A 532 -8.76 26.48 5.34
N GLU A 533 -8.26 25.33 5.78
CA GLU A 533 -7.83 25.11 7.16
C GLU A 533 -6.35 25.48 7.36
N ILE A 534 -5.51 25.25 6.35
CA ILE A 534 -4.09 25.65 6.37
C ILE A 534 -3.96 27.18 6.38
N LYS A 535 -3.05 27.69 7.22
CA LYS A 535 -2.73 29.13 7.38
C LYS A 535 -1.27 29.46 7.17
N ILE A 536 -0.39 28.49 7.39
CA ILE A 536 1.06 28.66 7.35
C ILE A 536 1.64 27.56 6.46
N ALA A 537 2.57 27.94 5.59
CA ALA A 537 3.41 27.03 4.84
C ALA A 537 4.89 27.41 5.01
N ILE A 538 5.77 26.43 4.88
CA ILE A 538 7.20 26.61 5.13
C ILE A 538 7.93 26.79 3.81
N ASP A 539 8.75 27.84 3.73
CA ASP A 539 9.84 27.93 2.75
C ASP A 539 11.05 27.20 3.35
N PRO A 540 11.42 26.03 2.81
CA PRO A 540 12.55 25.25 3.29
C PRO A 540 13.89 25.98 3.10
N GLY A 541 13.92 27.03 2.26
CA GLY A 541 15.17 27.57 1.74
C GLY A 541 15.80 26.61 0.71
N PRO A 542 16.97 26.97 0.15
CA PRO A 542 17.70 26.04 -0.69
C PRO A 542 18.22 24.89 0.19
N VAL A 543 18.05 23.64 -0.26
CA VAL A 543 18.47 22.47 0.50
C VAL A 543 20.02 22.46 0.55
N GLU A 544 20.61 22.65 1.75
CA GLU A 544 22.05 22.52 1.99
C GLU A 544 22.37 21.13 2.54
N ARG A 545 23.40 20.46 2.00
CA ARG A 545 23.82 19.10 2.41
C ARG A 545 24.36 19.02 3.85
N ASP A 546 25.05 20.05 4.34
CA ASP A 546 25.97 19.91 5.48
C ASP A 546 25.46 20.51 6.80
N LYS A 547 24.23 21.05 6.86
CA LYS A 547 23.73 21.72 8.07
C LYS A 547 22.27 21.40 8.35
N GLY A 548 22.08 20.30 9.07
CA GLY A 548 21.00 20.13 10.03
C GLY A 548 19.61 20.29 9.45
N ASN A 549 19.18 19.47 8.48
CA ASN A 549 17.76 19.38 8.14
C ASN A 549 17.07 18.16 8.75
N PHE A 550 17.81 17.30 9.47
CA PHE A 550 17.24 16.08 10.03
C PHE A 550 16.10 16.39 10.99
N VAL A 551 14.99 15.66 10.88
CA VAL A 551 13.84 15.84 11.79
C VAL A 551 14.25 15.69 13.25
N CYS A 552 15.33 14.95 13.50
CA CYS A 552 15.79 14.59 14.83
C CYS A 552 16.68 15.60 15.54
N TYR A 553 17.40 16.44 14.78
CA TYR A 553 18.43 17.35 15.30
C TYR A 553 18.68 18.58 14.40
N GLY A 554 17.85 18.78 13.37
CA GLY A 554 17.97 19.83 12.35
C GLY A 554 16.94 20.95 12.47
N HIS A 555 16.84 21.78 11.43
CA HIS A 555 16.08 23.02 11.34
C HIS A 555 14.58 22.77 11.49
N TYR A 556 14.12 21.56 11.17
CA TYR A 556 12.74 21.11 11.33
C TYR A 556 12.43 20.57 12.74
N ALA A 557 13.43 20.15 13.51
CA ALA A 557 13.21 19.56 14.83
C ALA A 557 12.46 20.51 15.78
N PRO A 558 12.84 21.80 15.92
CA PRO A 558 12.07 22.74 16.74
C PRO A 558 10.63 22.88 16.25
N LEU A 559 10.42 23.01 14.93
CA LEU A 559 9.10 23.16 14.34
C LEU A 559 8.20 22.01 14.75
N TYR A 560 8.61 20.77 14.51
CA TYR A 560 7.79 19.59 14.79
C TYR A 560 7.66 19.31 16.29
N ARG A 561 8.66 19.62 17.13
CA ARG A 561 8.56 19.55 18.60
C ARG A 561 7.39 20.33 19.14
N TYR A 562 7.30 21.59 18.75
CA TYR A 562 6.33 22.52 19.34
C TYR A 562 4.98 22.55 18.61
N THR A 563 4.89 21.91 17.45
CA THR A 563 3.62 21.76 16.72
C THR A 563 3.05 20.36 16.87
N LEU A 564 3.75 19.33 16.41
CA LEU A 564 3.29 17.94 16.40
C LEU A 564 3.41 17.25 17.77
N GLY A 565 4.14 17.85 18.71
CA GLY A 565 4.26 17.37 20.09
C GLY A 565 5.21 16.19 20.24
N ILE A 566 6.27 16.14 19.45
CA ILE A 566 7.27 15.07 19.45
C ILE A 566 8.32 15.40 20.54
N GLU A 567 8.48 14.54 21.54
CA GLU A 567 9.22 14.88 22.76
C GLU A 567 10.69 14.43 22.76
N ASN A 568 11.01 13.36 22.02
CA ASN A 568 12.33 12.71 21.98
C ASN A 568 13.13 13.22 20.77
N PHE A 569 13.72 14.40 20.85
CA PHE A 569 14.69 14.86 19.84
C PHE A 569 16.12 14.80 20.40
N ILE A 570 17.08 14.46 19.54
CA ILE A 570 18.51 14.56 19.87
C ILE A 570 18.88 16.03 19.85
N GLU A 571 19.51 16.51 20.92
CA GLU A 571 20.20 17.81 20.89
C GLU A 571 21.64 17.54 20.43
N PRO A 572 22.01 17.84 19.16
CA PRO A 572 23.33 17.54 18.65
C PRO A 572 24.36 18.43 19.35
N THR A 573 25.49 17.86 19.77
CA THR A 573 26.63 18.67 20.22
C THR A 573 27.42 19.17 19.00
N SER A 574 28.20 20.24 19.17
CA SER A 574 29.03 20.81 18.09
C SER A 574 30.13 19.89 17.55
N ASP A 575 30.25 18.71 18.13
CA ASP A 575 31.36 17.78 18.06
C ASP A 575 30.90 16.36 17.73
N MET A 576 29.58 16.16 17.55
CA MET A 576 28.96 14.91 17.14
C MET A 576 29.11 14.73 15.62
N GLU A 577 29.72 13.62 15.19
CA GLU A 577 29.87 13.24 13.78
C GLU A 577 28.62 12.46 13.30
N GLU A 578 28.34 12.44 11.99
CA GLU A 578 27.12 11.84 11.39
C GLU A 578 26.89 10.38 11.82
N GLY A 579 27.94 9.55 11.83
CA GLY A 579 27.86 8.16 12.30
C GLY A 579 27.68 7.99 13.82
N GLU A 580 27.98 9.00 14.65
CA GLU A 580 27.69 8.94 16.09
C GLU A 580 26.19 9.15 16.40
N ILE A 581 25.42 9.64 15.43
CA ILE A 581 23.98 9.87 15.53
C ILE A 581 23.21 8.57 15.24
N GLU A 582 23.66 7.80 14.26
CA GLU A 582 23.13 6.48 13.88
C GLU A 582 23.32 5.44 14.99
N GLU A 583 24.46 5.44 15.68
CA GLU A 583 24.72 4.54 16.82
C GLU A 583 23.98 4.95 18.11
N SER A 584 23.32 6.12 18.13
CA SER A 584 22.65 6.62 19.32
C SER A 584 21.29 5.94 19.54
N ALA A 585 21.28 4.85 20.31
CA ALA A 585 20.09 4.05 20.65
C ALA A 585 18.95 4.79 21.42
N SER A 586 18.91 6.13 21.46
CA SER A 586 18.02 6.89 22.36
C SER A 586 17.45 8.20 21.83
N GLY A 587 17.62 8.51 20.54
CA GLY A 587 17.54 9.90 20.13
C GLY A 587 16.22 10.43 19.60
N CYS A 588 15.64 9.72 18.64
CA CYS A 588 14.51 10.15 17.84
C CYS A 588 13.47 9.04 17.66
N ARG A 589 13.43 8.16 18.66
CA ARG A 589 12.57 7.00 18.66
C ARG A 589 11.18 7.45 19.07
N TYR A 590 10.21 7.07 18.23
CA TYR A 590 8.77 7.07 18.46
C TYR A 590 8.03 8.38 18.13
N ASP A 591 6.88 8.21 17.48
CA ASP A 591 5.83 9.19 17.10
C ASP A 591 5.70 9.46 15.57
N LEU A 592 5.60 8.39 14.77
CA LEU A 592 4.93 8.38 13.45
C LEU A 592 3.57 9.10 13.49
N ILE A 593 2.76 8.79 14.50
CA ILE A 593 1.49 9.46 14.76
C ILE A 593 1.76 10.70 15.63
N PRO A 594 1.48 11.93 15.15
CA PRO A 594 1.65 13.14 15.96
C PRO A 594 0.85 13.05 17.27
N ASN A 595 1.40 13.58 18.36
CA ASN A 595 0.67 13.74 19.62
C ASN A 595 -0.35 14.89 19.55
N ASN A 596 -0.26 15.75 18.55
CA ASN A 596 -1.12 16.91 18.39
C ASN A 596 -1.52 17.13 16.92
N GLY A 597 -2.83 17.10 16.66
CA GLY A 597 -3.40 17.36 15.33
C GLY A 597 -3.83 18.82 15.09
N ARG A 598 -3.55 19.75 16.02
CA ARG A 598 -4.12 21.12 16.03
C ARG A 598 -3.66 21.95 14.85
N TYR A 599 -2.41 21.75 14.47
CA TYR A 599 -1.73 22.54 13.45
C TYR A 599 -1.77 21.89 12.07
N PHE A 600 -2.52 20.78 11.93
CA PHE A 600 -2.56 19.95 10.73
C PHE A 600 -1.16 19.43 10.37
N THR A 601 -1.02 18.75 9.24
CA THR A 601 0.31 18.60 8.63
C THR A 601 0.73 19.97 8.08
N ILE A 602 1.98 20.36 8.36
CA ILE A 602 2.50 21.68 8.03
C ILE A 602 3.13 21.60 6.64
N PRO A 603 2.57 22.19 5.59
CA PRO A 603 3.10 22.02 4.25
C PRO A 603 4.46 22.69 4.08
N VAL A 604 5.41 21.97 3.48
CA VAL A 604 6.73 22.47 3.04
C VAL A 604 6.68 22.68 1.53
N ILE A 605 6.86 23.92 1.10
CA ILE A 605 6.69 24.29 -0.31
C ILE A 605 7.99 24.00 -1.07
N PRO A 606 7.92 23.35 -2.25
CA PRO A 606 9.11 23.09 -3.05
C PRO A 606 9.94 24.35 -3.31
N HIS A 607 11.26 24.28 -3.10
CA HIS A 607 12.14 25.41 -3.35
C HIS A 607 12.31 25.68 -4.86
N PRO A 608 12.36 26.93 -5.34
CA PRO A 608 12.15 28.19 -4.62
C PRO A 608 10.66 28.48 -4.37
N ALA A 609 10.27 28.49 -3.09
CA ALA A 609 8.87 28.56 -2.68
C ALA A 609 8.15 29.84 -3.13
N ASN A 610 8.89 30.93 -3.31
CA ASN A 610 8.36 32.21 -3.78
C ASN A 610 7.85 32.21 -5.24
N GLN A 611 8.07 31.12 -5.99
CA GLN A 611 7.55 30.95 -7.34
C GLN A 611 6.12 30.39 -7.36
N PHE A 612 5.63 29.91 -6.22
CA PHE A 612 4.29 29.35 -6.09
C PHE A 612 3.32 30.41 -5.54
N ALA A 613 2.14 30.47 -6.13
CA ALA A 613 1.08 31.36 -5.68
C ALA A 613 0.25 30.65 -4.61
N LEU A 614 0.35 31.10 -3.35
CA LEU A 614 -0.41 30.55 -2.24
C LEU A 614 -1.52 31.53 -1.85
N GLU A 615 -2.77 31.10 -1.90
CA GLU A 615 -3.92 31.92 -1.54
C GLU A 615 -4.23 31.81 -0.04
N ASN A 616 -4.18 32.92 0.68
CA ASN A 616 -4.52 33.00 2.12
C ASN A 616 -3.64 32.13 3.05
N ILE A 617 -2.46 31.73 2.59
CA ILE A 617 -1.46 30.99 3.37
C ILE A 617 -0.22 31.87 3.50
N GLU A 618 0.26 32.06 4.73
CA GLU A 618 1.49 32.77 5.03
C GLU A 618 2.70 31.86 4.78
N LEU A 619 3.58 32.26 3.86
CA LEU A 619 4.85 31.56 3.62
C LEU A 619 5.92 32.06 4.59
N VAL A 620 6.49 31.16 5.39
CA VAL A 620 7.46 31.48 6.44
C VAL A 620 8.74 30.67 6.24
N SER A 621 9.89 31.33 6.29
CA SER A 621 11.19 30.65 6.20
C SER A 621 11.45 29.79 7.43
N ILE A 622 11.97 28.58 7.22
CA ILE A 622 12.34 27.68 8.31
C ILE A 622 13.36 28.32 9.28
N ASP A 623 14.26 29.19 8.79
CA ASP A 623 15.23 29.93 9.61
C ASP A 623 14.59 30.84 10.67
N ALA A 624 13.34 31.27 10.44
CA ALA A 624 12.59 32.07 11.41
C ALA A 624 11.98 31.23 12.55
N LEU A 625 11.97 29.90 12.42
CA LEU A 625 11.23 28.96 13.27
C LEU A 625 12.18 28.10 14.13
N GLN A 626 13.27 28.69 14.61
CA GLN A 626 14.31 27.97 15.35
C GLN A 626 14.14 28.03 16.87
N THR A 627 13.05 28.60 17.39
CA THR A 627 12.81 28.70 18.84
C THR A 627 11.34 28.46 19.19
N GLU A 628 11.09 27.87 20.36
CA GLU A 628 9.74 27.65 20.92
C GLU A 628 8.87 28.90 20.82
N GLN A 629 9.38 30.04 21.29
CA GLN A 629 8.62 31.30 21.32
C GLN A 629 8.21 31.74 19.92
N ALA A 630 9.12 31.69 18.93
CA ALA A 630 8.82 32.09 17.56
C ALA A 630 7.75 31.18 16.93
N ILE A 631 7.84 29.87 17.17
CA ILE A 631 6.88 28.89 16.65
C ILE A 631 5.52 29.09 17.33
N LEU A 632 5.46 29.09 18.66
CA LEU A 632 4.20 29.17 19.39
C LEU A 632 3.49 30.51 19.19
N ASP A 633 4.21 31.63 19.09
CA ASP A 633 3.61 32.94 18.80
C ASP A 633 2.94 32.97 17.43
N LEU A 634 3.58 32.36 16.43
CA LEU A 634 3.05 32.29 15.08
C LEU A 634 1.87 31.31 14.98
N PHE A 635 2.06 30.08 15.45
CA PHE A 635 1.09 29.00 15.26
C PHE A 635 -0.14 29.14 16.16
N ASN A 636 -0.02 29.54 17.42
CA ASN A 636 -1.19 29.66 18.31
C ASN A 636 -2.14 30.79 17.91
N VAL A 637 -1.61 31.83 17.27
CA VAL A 637 -2.44 32.94 16.74
C VAL A 637 -3.24 32.48 15.53
N ASN A 638 -2.65 31.66 14.66
CA ASN A 638 -3.28 31.21 13.42
C ASN A 638 -4.17 29.98 13.61
N TYR A 639 -3.87 29.13 14.59
CA TYR A 639 -4.60 27.90 14.88
C TYR A 639 -5.06 27.92 16.34
N PRO A 640 -6.27 28.39 16.67
CA PRO A 640 -6.75 28.42 18.05
C PRO A 640 -7.01 27.00 18.61
N ASP A 641 -7.06 26.87 19.94
CA ASP A 641 -7.46 25.61 20.60
C ASP A 641 -8.90 25.25 20.20
N ARG A 642 -9.07 24.09 19.56
CA ARG A 642 -10.38 23.57 19.12
C ARG A 642 -10.83 22.32 19.90
N PHE A 643 -9.93 21.72 20.65
CA PHE A 643 -10.16 20.46 21.33
C PHE A 643 -9.36 20.40 22.64
N VAL A 644 -9.84 19.58 23.55
CA VAL A 644 -9.25 19.30 24.86
C VAL A 644 -8.98 17.80 24.95
N GLY A 645 -7.85 17.42 25.55
CA GLY A 645 -7.48 16.01 25.69
C GLY A 645 -6.04 15.79 25.27
N ASN A 646 -5.66 14.53 25.17
CA ASN A 646 -4.32 14.09 24.80
C ASN A 646 -4.32 13.08 23.65
N ALA A 647 -5.48 12.83 23.03
CA ALA A 647 -5.55 12.07 21.78
C ALA A 647 -5.19 12.95 20.59
N TRP A 648 -4.71 12.34 19.51
CA TRP A 648 -4.60 13.04 18.24
C TRP A 648 -6.01 13.31 17.70
N VAL A 649 -6.30 14.58 17.45
CA VAL A 649 -7.57 15.05 16.88
C VAL A 649 -7.28 16.02 15.76
N ASN A 650 -7.87 15.78 14.59
CA ASN A 650 -7.84 16.71 13.48
C ASN A 650 -9.27 16.94 12.96
N GLN A 651 -9.65 18.19 12.70
CA GLN A 651 -10.98 18.54 12.19
C GLN A 651 -10.86 19.38 10.93
N ILE A 652 -11.41 18.89 9.83
CA ILE A 652 -11.48 19.59 8.55
C ILE A 652 -12.93 19.74 8.14
N GLY A 653 -13.40 20.99 8.11
CA GLY A 653 -14.81 21.29 7.97
C GLY A 653 -15.66 20.55 9.03
N ASN A 654 -16.49 19.63 8.55
CA ASN A 654 -17.46 18.89 9.34
C ASN A 654 -17.02 17.47 9.73
N THR A 655 -15.85 17.04 9.27
CA THR A 655 -15.29 15.73 9.58
C THR A 655 -14.19 15.86 10.63
N ILE A 656 -14.22 14.98 11.61
CA ILE A 656 -13.27 14.92 12.72
C ILE A 656 -12.64 13.53 12.68
N PHE A 657 -11.32 13.50 12.75
CA PHE A 657 -10.51 12.29 12.85
C PHE A 657 -9.92 12.24 14.25
N VAL A 658 -10.01 11.08 14.88
CA VAL A 658 -9.46 10.83 16.22
C VAL A 658 -8.71 9.50 16.20
N THR A 659 -7.51 9.49 16.77
CA THR A 659 -6.77 8.26 17.04
C THR A 659 -5.92 8.40 18.29
N ASN A 660 -5.49 7.27 18.84
CA ASN A 660 -4.51 7.26 19.90
C ASN A 660 -3.11 7.35 19.27
N SER A 661 -2.30 8.30 19.71
CA SER A 661 -0.94 8.51 19.19
C SER A 661 0.09 7.56 19.78
N HIS A 662 -0.25 6.79 20.81
CA HIS A 662 0.63 5.75 21.33
C HIS A 662 0.66 4.54 20.41
N GLU A 663 1.80 4.38 19.76
CA GLU A 663 2.04 3.38 18.71
C GLU A 663 2.33 2.00 19.23
N ASN A 664 2.99 1.90 20.39
CA ASN A 664 3.23 0.61 21.03
C ASN A 664 3.21 0.73 22.55
N ARG A 665 2.38 1.63 23.09
CA ARG A 665 2.13 1.74 24.54
C ARG A 665 0.66 1.52 24.84
N ASN A 666 0.40 0.67 25.82
CA ASN A 666 -0.95 0.30 26.25
C ASN A 666 -1.57 1.37 27.17
N ILE A 667 -1.71 2.58 26.65
CA ILE A 667 -2.20 3.75 27.39
C ILE A 667 -3.35 4.38 26.61
N GLN A 668 -4.53 4.40 27.22
CA GLN A 668 -5.70 5.06 26.64
C GLN A 668 -5.56 6.58 26.73
N GLN A 669 -5.92 7.27 25.64
CA GLN A 669 -6.01 8.72 25.55
C GLN A 669 -7.49 9.16 25.55
N ASN A 670 -7.73 10.47 25.63
CA ASN A 670 -9.08 11.04 25.61
C ASN A 670 -9.14 12.32 24.78
N PHE A 671 -10.35 12.67 24.37
CA PHE A 671 -10.64 13.90 23.65
C PHE A 671 -11.99 14.49 24.05
N SER A 672 -12.14 15.79 23.82
CA SER A 672 -13.38 16.55 23.92
C SER A 672 -13.34 17.69 22.92
N ILE A 673 -14.42 17.86 22.17
CA ILE A 673 -14.53 18.84 21.09
C ILE A 673 -15.83 19.61 21.28
N ASP A 674 -15.72 20.93 21.23
CA ASP A 674 -16.88 21.82 21.20
C ASP A 674 -17.31 22.04 19.74
N LEU A 675 -18.60 21.89 19.49
CA LEU A 675 -19.20 21.94 18.15
C LEU A 675 -20.29 23.00 18.08
N GLN A 676 -20.55 23.46 16.86
CA GLN A 676 -21.67 24.34 16.55
C GLN A 676 -22.87 23.51 16.05
N GLY A 677 -24.09 23.92 16.42
CA GLY A 677 -25.34 23.24 16.01
C GLY A 677 -26.07 22.55 17.16
N SER A 678 -26.83 21.50 16.85
CA SER A 678 -27.62 20.74 17.83
C SER A 678 -26.76 19.83 18.72
N LEU A 679 -25.69 19.24 18.16
CA LEU A 679 -24.61 18.67 18.96
C LEU A 679 -23.71 19.81 19.44
N LYS A 680 -23.58 19.96 20.77
CA LYS A 680 -22.79 21.01 21.43
C LYS A 680 -21.39 20.54 21.75
N THR A 681 -21.26 19.33 22.28
CA THR A 681 -19.96 18.76 22.65
C THR A 681 -19.96 17.27 22.37
N ILE A 682 -18.81 16.73 22.01
CA ILE A 682 -18.54 15.30 21.94
C ILE A 682 -17.21 15.02 22.63
N ALA A 683 -17.22 14.07 23.56
CA ALA A 683 -16.04 13.64 24.29
C ALA A 683 -15.98 12.12 24.34
N GLY A 684 -14.78 11.55 24.42
CA GLY A 684 -14.61 10.11 24.46
C GLY A 684 -13.18 9.66 24.72
N ASN A 685 -12.98 8.34 24.69
CA ASN A 685 -11.67 7.72 24.73
C ASN A 685 -11.12 7.45 23.32
N ALA A 686 -9.80 7.49 23.22
CA ALA A 686 -9.04 6.94 22.10
C ALA A 686 -8.16 5.80 22.65
N MET A 687 -8.45 4.59 22.21
CA MET A 687 -7.80 3.36 22.66
C MET A 687 -6.50 3.13 21.87
N PRO A 688 -5.45 2.49 22.43
CA PRO A 688 -4.30 2.05 21.63
C PRO A 688 -4.77 1.21 20.44
N HIS A 689 -4.17 1.41 19.27
CA HIS A 689 -4.57 0.78 18.01
C HIS A 689 -6.07 0.90 17.75
N SER A 690 -6.57 2.15 17.73
CA SER A 690 -7.96 2.46 17.37
C SER A 690 -8.05 3.77 16.61
N TYR A 691 -9.11 3.91 15.82
CA TYR A 691 -9.44 5.18 15.18
C TYR A 691 -10.94 5.44 15.21
N MET A 692 -11.30 6.71 15.05
CA MET A 692 -12.66 7.16 14.93
C MET A 692 -12.76 8.30 13.91
N ILE A 693 -13.74 8.20 13.03
CA ILE A 693 -14.13 9.25 12.10
C ILE A 693 -15.54 9.69 12.44
N ILE A 694 -15.72 10.99 12.70
CA ILE A 694 -16.99 11.60 13.07
C ILE A 694 -17.35 12.60 11.99
N SER A 695 -18.46 12.37 11.28
CA SER A 695 -19.03 13.32 10.34
C SER A 695 -20.24 14.00 11.00
N ASN A 696 -20.11 15.29 11.29
CA ASN A 696 -21.17 16.10 11.89
C ASN A 696 -21.90 16.89 10.79
N ASN A 697 -23.21 16.75 10.67
CA ASN A 697 -24.03 17.55 9.78
C ASN A 697 -24.97 18.47 10.59
N PRO A 698 -24.55 19.71 10.88
CA PRO A 698 -25.37 20.65 11.65
C PRO A 698 -26.71 20.99 11.00
N THR A 699 -26.80 20.93 9.68
CA THR A 699 -28.03 21.28 8.93
C THR A 699 -29.10 20.23 9.10
N GLU A 700 -28.72 18.95 9.05
CA GLU A 700 -29.62 17.80 9.26
C GLU A 700 -29.74 17.42 10.74
N GLN A 701 -29.02 18.12 11.62
CA GLN A 701 -28.93 17.81 13.05
C GLN A 701 -28.54 16.34 13.29
N SER A 702 -27.63 15.83 12.45
CA SER A 702 -27.23 14.43 12.42
C SER A 702 -25.72 14.28 12.58
N VAL A 703 -25.31 13.17 13.17
CA VAL A 703 -23.91 12.78 13.33
C VAL A 703 -23.78 11.33 12.92
N TRP A 704 -22.78 11.06 12.10
CA TRP A 704 -22.37 9.71 11.75
C TRP A 704 -20.97 9.46 12.31
N ILE A 705 -20.79 8.31 12.95
CA ILE A 705 -19.52 7.90 13.56
C ILE A 705 -19.15 6.54 12.99
N HIS A 706 -17.91 6.42 12.53
CA HIS A 706 -17.27 5.16 12.22
C HIS A 706 -16.09 4.98 13.18
N ALA A 707 -16.06 3.88 13.92
CA ALA A 707 -15.01 3.60 14.88
C ALA A 707 -14.52 2.16 14.71
N ASN A 708 -13.23 1.94 14.90
CA ASN A 708 -12.65 0.60 14.91
C ASN A 708 -11.49 0.53 15.91
N ALA A 709 -11.26 -0.65 16.47
CA ALA A 709 -10.16 -0.92 17.37
C ALA A 709 -9.69 -2.36 17.19
N GLU A 710 -8.38 -2.55 17.30
CA GLU A 710 -7.73 -3.85 17.15
C GLU A 710 -8.22 -4.81 18.24
N GLU A 711 -8.55 -6.03 17.83
CA GLU A 711 -8.80 -7.18 18.69
C GLU A 711 -7.51 -7.99 18.80
N GLY A 712 -7.11 -8.35 20.01
CA GLY A 712 -5.89 -9.12 20.23
C GLY A 712 -5.66 -9.38 21.70
N VAL A 713 -4.58 -10.12 22.00
CA VAL A 713 -4.15 -10.34 23.37
C VAL A 713 -3.35 -9.11 23.85
N GLU A 714 -3.17 -8.97 25.16
CA GLU A 714 -2.38 -7.88 25.79
C GLU A 714 -3.03 -6.49 25.94
N TYR A 715 -4.13 -6.16 25.25
CA TYR A 715 -4.87 -4.91 25.52
C TYR A 715 -5.47 -4.91 26.94
N THR A 716 -5.31 -3.78 27.66
CA THR A 716 -5.77 -3.68 29.07
C THR A 716 -7.18 -3.14 29.24
N ASP A 717 -7.75 -2.55 28.19
CA ASP A 717 -9.12 -2.06 28.18
C ASP A 717 -10.08 -3.02 27.48
N ASN A 718 -11.38 -2.69 27.52
CA ASN A 718 -12.45 -3.56 27.03
C ASN A 718 -12.73 -3.41 25.53
N ARG A 719 -11.85 -2.77 24.75
CA ARG A 719 -12.03 -2.55 23.31
C ARG A 719 -13.37 -1.91 22.97
N THR A 720 -13.74 -0.94 23.79
CA THR A 720 -15.03 -0.24 23.75
C THR A 720 -14.81 1.25 23.58
N THR A 721 -15.33 1.81 22.49
CA THR A 721 -15.42 3.25 22.30
C THR A 721 -16.54 3.81 23.17
N ASN A 722 -16.17 4.65 24.12
CA ASN A 722 -17.06 5.33 25.06
C ASN A 722 -17.18 6.79 24.65
N LEU A 723 -18.42 7.22 24.40
CA LEU A 723 -18.74 8.57 23.97
C LEU A 723 -19.72 9.22 24.92
N VAL A 724 -19.52 10.50 25.18
CA VAL A 724 -20.45 11.36 25.91
C VAL A 724 -20.67 12.62 25.08
N MET A 725 -21.92 12.88 24.72
CA MET A 725 -22.30 13.94 23.80
C MET A 725 -23.37 14.83 24.42
N GLN A 726 -23.17 16.15 24.38
CA GLN A 726 -24.20 17.10 24.78
C GLN A 726 -25.03 17.54 23.58
N TRP A 727 -26.33 17.26 23.61
CA TRP A 727 -27.27 17.63 22.55
C TRP A 727 -28.22 18.75 22.99
N SER A 728 -28.88 19.42 22.04
CA SER A 728 -29.95 20.37 22.32
C SER A 728 -31.25 19.69 22.80
N GLY A 729 -31.47 18.44 22.37
CA GLY A 729 -32.62 17.59 22.71
C GLY A 729 -32.24 16.12 22.69
N GLU A 730 -33.18 15.22 22.98
CA GLU A 730 -32.94 13.77 23.00
C GLU A 730 -32.83 13.23 21.56
N PRO A 731 -31.67 12.72 21.13
CA PRO A 731 -31.51 12.21 19.78
C PRO A 731 -31.91 10.73 19.69
N LYS A 732 -32.23 10.27 18.47
CA LYS A 732 -32.33 8.84 18.15
C LYS A 732 -30.96 8.30 17.75
N VAL A 733 -30.67 7.08 18.19
CA VAL A 733 -29.40 6.39 17.95
C VAL A 733 -29.66 5.09 17.19
N SER A 734 -28.90 4.85 16.14
CA SER A 734 -28.84 3.59 15.40
C SER A 734 -27.39 3.14 15.32
N VAL A 735 -27.12 1.86 15.60
CA VAL A 735 -25.78 1.27 15.57
C VAL A 735 -25.77 0.03 14.70
N SER A 736 -24.75 -0.11 13.85
CA SER A 736 -24.50 -1.26 13.00
C SER A 736 -23.06 -1.76 13.18
N PRO A 737 -22.86 -3.04 13.52
CA PRO A 737 -23.90 -4.03 13.83
C PRO A 737 -24.62 -3.68 15.15
N THR A 738 -25.90 -4.03 15.28
CA THR A 738 -26.68 -3.70 16.49
C THR A 738 -26.11 -4.31 17.77
N SER A 739 -25.41 -5.45 17.65
CA SER A 739 -24.71 -6.11 18.77
C SER A 739 -23.53 -5.29 19.32
N ALA A 740 -23.01 -4.31 18.57
CA ALA A 740 -21.93 -3.47 19.04
C ALA A 740 -22.37 -2.46 20.10
N LEU A 741 -23.66 -2.11 20.18
CA LEU A 741 -24.15 -1.19 21.20
C LEU A 741 -24.25 -1.88 22.57
N VAL A 742 -23.27 -1.64 23.43
CA VAL A 742 -23.18 -2.22 24.78
C VAL A 742 -24.01 -1.42 25.77
N GLU A 743 -23.91 -0.10 25.72
CA GLU A 743 -24.64 0.80 26.62
C GLU A 743 -25.12 2.05 25.87
N GLN A 744 -26.35 2.47 26.18
CA GLN A 744 -26.90 3.75 25.80
C GLN A 744 -27.66 4.35 26.99
N SER A 745 -27.37 5.60 27.33
CA SER A 745 -28.16 6.34 28.31
C SER A 745 -28.34 7.80 27.93
N TRP A 746 -29.52 8.34 28.23
CA TRP A 746 -29.86 9.74 28.03
C TRP A 746 -30.19 10.40 29.37
N ASN A 747 -29.56 11.55 29.64
CA ASN A 747 -29.88 12.39 30.78
C ASN A 747 -30.61 13.65 30.30
N ALA A 748 -31.92 13.71 30.57
CA ALA A 748 -32.77 14.82 30.12
C ALA A 748 -32.46 16.17 30.80
N ASP A 749 -31.85 16.18 31.99
CA ASP A 749 -31.53 17.39 32.76
C ASP A 749 -30.24 18.04 32.22
N THR A 750 -29.21 17.23 31.97
CA THR A 750 -27.91 17.71 31.46
C THR A 750 -27.85 17.72 29.93
N LYS A 751 -28.84 17.09 29.27
CA LYS A 751 -28.90 16.84 27.83
C LYS A 751 -27.71 16.04 27.31
N MET A 752 -27.25 15.08 28.10
CA MET A 752 -26.11 14.23 27.75
C MET A 752 -26.59 12.86 27.26
N LEU A 753 -26.11 12.44 26.10
CA LEU A 753 -26.17 11.07 25.59
C LEU A 753 -24.83 10.39 25.88
N SER A 754 -24.86 9.22 26.50
CA SER A 754 -23.69 8.34 26.66
C SER A 754 -23.87 7.07 25.83
N LEU A 755 -22.82 6.68 25.09
CA LEU A 755 -22.76 5.46 24.29
C LEU A 755 -21.50 4.65 24.63
N ALA A 756 -21.62 3.33 24.63
CA ALA A 756 -20.51 2.40 24.66
C ALA A 756 -20.62 1.42 23.48
N LEU A 757 -19.61 1.42 22.59
CA LEU A 757 -19.59 0.68 21.33
C LEU A 757 -18.46 -0.36 21.35
N SER A 758 -18.79 -1.65 21.26
CA SER A 758 -17.83 -2.77 21.26
C SER A 758 -17.26 -3.04 19.87
N HIS A 759 -15.95 -3.29 19.81
CA HIS A 759 -15.23 -3.68 18.59
C HIS A 759 -14.95 -5.18 18.49
N SER A 760 -15.66 -6.03 19.23
CA SER A 760 -15.52 -7.50 19.18
C SER A 760 -15.83 -8.13 17.82
N LEU A 761 -16.40 -7.37 16.88
CA LEU A 761 -16.64 -7.79 15.49
C LEU A 761 -15.95 -6.84 14.48
N GLY A 762 -15.01 -6.02 14.93
CA GLY A 762 -14.34 -4.98 14.16
C GLY A 762 -15.11 -3.65 14.11
N ALA A 763 -15.20 -3.06 12.93
CA ALA A 763 -15.71 -1.71 12.73
C ALA A 763 -17.20 -1.54 13.12
N VAL A 764 -17.51 -0.39 13.71
CA VAL A 764 -18.85 -0.01 14.15
C VAL A 764 -19.25 1.32 13.51
N ASN A 765 -20.48 1.37 13.01
CA ASN A 765 -21.10 2.61 12.54
C ASN A 765 -22.23 3.01 13.49
N ALA A 766 -22.23 4.27 13.93
CA ALA A 766 -23.34 4.86 14.68
C ALA A 766 -23.92 6.06 13.91
N SER A 767 -25.24 6.12 13.77
CA SER A 767 -25.98 7.26 13.22
C SER A 767 -26.88 7.84 14.31
N ILE A 768 -26.71 9.13 14.59
CA ILE A 768 -27.38 9.83 15.66
C ILE A 768 -28.09 11.04 15.07
N VAL A 769 -29.40 11.15 15.25
CA VAL A 769 -30.22 12.19 14.62
C VAL A 769 -31.14 12.83 15.64
N LEU A 770 -31.20 14.15 15.67
CA LEU A 770 -32.20 14.87 16.43
C LEU A 770 -33.42 15.17 15.54
N GLU A 771 -34.56 14.53 15.82
CA GLU A 771 -35.82 14.84 15.12
C GLU A 771 -36.50 16.06 15.75
N ASP A 772 -37.04 16.97 14.92
CA ASP A 772 -37.75 18.16 15.40
C ASP A 772 -39.05 17.79 16.14
N ALA A 773 -39.25 18.39 17.32
CA ALA A 773 -40.38 18.14 18.22
C ALA A 773 -41.73 18.77 17.80
N ASP A 774 -41.83 19.38 16.60
CA ASP A 774 -43.04 20.10 16.15
C ASP A 774 -43.76 19.39 14.99
N SER A 775 -44.23 18.16 15.21
CA SER A 775 -45.26 17.53 14.35
C SER A 775 -46.48 17.07 15.15
N ASP A 776 -46.97 17.93 16.03
CA ASP A 776 -48.26 17.75 16.68
C ASP A 776 -49.41 18.09 15.69
N GLY A 777 -49.91 17.03 15.05
CA GLY A 777 -51.21 16.83 14.41
C GLY A 777 -52.09 18.02 13.97
N ASP A 778 -52.26 18.19 12.66
CA ASP A 778 -53.53 17.96 11.95
C ASP A 778 -53.27 18.00 10.42
N GLY A 779 -53.95 17.15 9.66
CA GLY A 779 -53.93 17.18 8.19
C GLY A 779 -53.48 15.88 7.54
N VAL A 780 -54.46 15.01 7.29
CA VAL A 780 -54.38 13.94 6.30
C VAL A 780 -53.86 14.49 4.97
N HIS A 781 -52.60 14.25 4.68
CA HIS A 781 -52.09 14.10 3.34
C HIS A 781 -51.53 12.68 3.23
N SER A 782 -52.00 11.99 2.20
CA SER A 782 -51.71 10.61 1.84
C SER A 782 -50.26 10.21 2.10
N ALA A 783 -50.10 9.03 2.70
CA ALA A 783 -48.85 8.30 2.86
C ALA A 783 -48.30 7.84 1.48
N ASP A 784 -47.89 8.80 0.68
CA ASP A 784 -47.12 8.64 -0.56
C ASP A 784 -46.13 9.81 -0.56
N SER A 785 -44.85 9.52 -0.26
CA SER A 785 -43.62 10.32 -0.55
C SER A 785 -42.62 10.52 0.60
N LEU A 786 -42.49 9.58 1.54
CA LEU A 786 -41.30 9.46 2.40
C LEU A 786 -40.92 7.98 2.51
N ASP A 787 -40.42 7.44 1.41
CA ASP A 787 -39.75 6.14 1.37
C ASP A 787 -38.68 6.19 0.28
N THR A 788 -37.61 6.94 0.56
CA THR A 788 -36.34 6.87 -0.18
C THR A 788 -35.19 7.15 0.79
N LEU A 789 -35.04 6.25 1.76
CA LEU A 789 -33.76 5.87 2.34
C LEU A 789 -33.80 4.35 2.43
N VAL A 790 -33.60 3.70 1.28
CA VAL A 790 -33.43 2.25 1.22
C VAL A 790 -32.00 1.95 1.59
N SER A 791 -31.83 1.25 2.71
CA SER A 791 -30.64 0.49 3.05
C SER A 791 -30.28 -0.45 1.90
N GLU A 792 -29.04 -0.39 1.43
CA GLU A 792 -28.48 -1.46 0.59
C GLU A 792 -28.47 -2.79 1.36
N ARG A 793 -29.03 -3.83 0.73
CA ARG A 793 -28.36 -5.14 0.60
C ARG A 793 -29.02 -5.97 -0.51
N GLU A 794 -28.16 -6.46 -1.40
CA GLU A 794 -28.32 -7.58 -2.33
C GLU A 794 -29.54 -7.59 -3.28
N ILE A 795 -29.34 -7.14 -4.52
CA ILE A 795 -29.95 -7.83 -5.67
C ILE A 795 -29.05 -9.01 -6.04
N GLY A 796 -28.93 -9.95 -5.11
CA GLY A 796 -28.47 -11.31 -5.31
C GLY A 796 -29.66 -12.24 -5.19
N GLN A 797 -30.56 -12.18 -6.19
CA GLN A 797 -31.80 -12.96 -6.34
C GLN A 797 -32.77 -12.97 -5.14
N VAL A 798 -33.97 -12.44 -5.34
CA VAL A 798 -35.12 -12.74 -4.46
C VAL A 798 -35.28 -14.27 -4.42
N PRO A 799 -35.25 -14.91 -3.23
CA PRO A 799 -35.41 -16.37 -3.11
C PRO A 799 -36.71 -16.82 -3.78
N ASN A 800 -36.76 -18.02 -4.38
CA ASN A 800 -37.95 -18.51 -5.11
C ASN A 800 -39.11 -18.98 -4.20
N GLY A 801 -39.04 -18.70 -2.90
CA GLY A 801 -40.06 -19.05 -1.92
C GLY A 801 -39.50 -19.37 -0.53
N PRO A 802 -40.37 -19.63 0.47
CA PRO A 802 -39.94 -19.98 1.81
C PRO A 802 -39.20 -21.32 1.84
N TYR A 803 -37.90 -21.31 2.14
CA TYR A 803 -37.06 -22.51 2.19
C TYR A 803 -36.23 -22.56 3.48
N LEU A 804 -36.22 -23.71 4.15
CA LEU A 804 -35.36 -24.01 5.29
C LEU A 804 -34.25 -24.94 4.80
N HIS A 805 -33.01 -24.46 4.85
CA HIS A 805 -31.83 -25.23 4.46
C HIS A 805 -31.48 -26.29 5.51
N GLN A 806 -30.70 -27.28 5.10
CA GLN A 806 -30.14 -28.24 6.05
C GLN A 806 -29.17 -27.51 6.99
N ASN A 807 -29.25 -27.78 8.29
CA ASN A 807 -28.34 -27.18 9.26
C ASN A 807 -26.89 -27.64 9.01
N VAL A 808 -25.93 -26.76 9.29
CA VAL A 808 -24.50 -27.06 9.14
C VAL A 808 -23.78 -26.67 10.44
N PRO A 809 -22.98 -27.58 11.04
CA PRO A 809 -22.82 -28.99 10.66
C PRO A 809 -24.08 -29.83 10.99
N ASN A 810 -24.27 -30.99 10.35
CA ASN A 810 -25.25 -32.02 10.75
C ASN A 810 -24.70 -33.43 10.47
N PRO A 811 -24.37 -34.25 11.48
CA PRO A 811 -24.56 -34.02 12.91
C PRO A 811 -23.76 -32.83 13.46
N PHE A 812 -24.21 -32.25 14.57
CA PHE A 812 -23.51 -31.16 15.26
C PHE A 812 -23.22 -31.52 16.72
N ASN A 813 -22.14 -30.96 17.25
CA ASN A 813 -21.79 -31.03 18.67
C ASN A 813 -21.66 -29.61 19.22
N GLY A 814 -22.47 -29.26 20.22
CA GLY A 814 -22.55 -27.89 20.73
C GLY A 814 -23.58 -27.06 19.96
N SER A 815 -23.19 -26.43 18.86
CA SER A 815 -24.05 -25.53 18.09
C SER A 815 -24.16 -25.88 16.61
N THR A 816 -25.22 -25.40 15.96
CA THR A 816 -25.43 -25.54 14.52
C THR A 816 -26.10 -24.30 13.95
N VAL A 817 -25.83 -24.04 12.68
CA VAL A 817 -26.38 -22.93 11.94
C VAL A 817 -27.66 -23.36 11.23
N LEU A 818 -28.73 -22.58 11.40
CA LEU A 818 -30.01 -22.73 10.70
C LEU A 818 -30.20 -21.58 9.72
N ARG A 819 -30.18 -21.91 8.42
CA ARG A 819 -30.42 -20.96 7.32
C ARG A 819 -31.83 -21.12 6.76
N TYR A 820 -32.52 -20.01 6.54
CA TYR A 820 -33.84 -19.98 5.90
C TYR A 820 -34.01 -18.73 5.05
N GLU A 821 -34.86 -18.80 4.04
CA GLU A 821 -35.06 -17.72 3.07
C GLU A 821 -36.54 -17.59 2.72
N PHE A 822 -36.96 -16.41 2.24
CA PHE A 822 -38.31 -16.20 1.71
C PHE A 822 -38.40 -14.97 0.77
N GLU A 823 -39.36 -15.03 -0.15
CA GLU A 823 -39.46 -14.14 -1.33
C GLU A 823 -40.21 -12.83 -1.10
N ARG A 824 -40.95 -12.72 0.01
CA ARG A 824 -41.76 -11.54 0.34
C ARG A 824 -41.93 -11.38 1.84
N MET A 825 -42.24 -10.16 2.26
CA MET A 825 -42.51 -9.86 3.66
C MET A 825 -43.69 -10.69 4.17
N GLN A 826 -43.45 -11.50 5.22
CA GLN A 826 -44.46 -12.40 5.77
C GLN A 826 -44.19 -12.72 7.25
N PRO A 827 -45.21 -13.14 8.03
CA PRO A 827 -45.00 -13.76 9.34
C PRO A 827 -44.22 -15.06 9.21
N VAL A 828 -43.12 -15.16 9.96
CA VAL A 828 -42.24 -16.33 10.01
C VAL A 828 -42.16 -16.86 11.43
N LYS A 829 -42.36 -18.18 11.57
CA LYS A 829 -42.07 -18.91 12.81
C LYS A 829 -41.07 -20.02 12.56
N LEU A 830 -39.92 -19.97 13.22
CA LEU A 830 -38.95 -21.05 13.24
C LEU A 830 -38.81 -21.60 14.66
N ALA A 831 -39.07 -22.89 14.84
CA ALA A 831 -39.01 -23.56 16.14
C ALA A 831 -38.37 -24.95 16.03
N ILE A 832 -37.76 -25.40 17.11
CA ILE A 832 -37.23 -26.75 17.24
C ILE A 832 -38.23 -27.62 18.00
N TYR A 833 -38.40 -28.86 17.54
CA TYR A 833 -39.27 -29.87 18.15
C TYR A 833 -38.49 -31.16 18.44
N SER A 834 -38.91 -31.87 19.48
CA SER A 834 -38.47 -33.25 19.72
C SER A 834 -39.17 -34.22 18.78
N LEU A 835 -38.70 -35.48 18.72
CA LEU A 835 -39.39 -36.54 17.96
C LEU A 835 -40.81 -36.86 18.44
N SER A 836 -41.16 -36.55 19.69
CA SER A 836 -42.53 -36.68 20.20
C SER A 836 -43.46 -35.53 19.77
N GLY A 837 -42.93 -34.53 19.06
CA GLY A 837 -43.67 -33.35 18.61
C GLY A 837 -43.77 -32.24 19.67
N GLN A 838 -43.05 -32.36 20.79
CA GLN A 838 -42.99 -31.30 21.79
C GLN A 838 -42.10 -30.15 21.27
N GLN A 839 -42.59 -28.91 21.34
CA GLN A 839 -41.79 -27.73 21.04
C GLN A 839 -40.72 -27.56 22.11
N VAL A 840 -39.46 -27.52 21.67
CA VAL A 840 -38.27 -27.41 22.50
C VAL A 840 -37.90 -25.94 22.71
N VAL A 841 -37.86 -25.17 21.62
CA VAL A 841 -37.56 -23.73 21.65
C VAL A 841 -38.17 -23.03 20.43
N GLN A 842 -38.68 -21.81 20.63
CA GLN A 842 -39.06 -20.89 19.55
C GLN A 842 -37.85 -20.01 19.25
N LEU A 843 -37.32 -20.07 18.03
CA LEU A 843 -36.14 -19.30 17.62
C LEU A 843 -36.55 -17.98 16.95
N VAL A 844 -37.65 -17.99 16.19
CA VAL A 844 -38.18 -16.81 15.48
C VAL A 844 -39.71 -16.80 15.58
N ASP A 845 -40.33 -15.67 15.89
CA ASP A 845 -41.77 -15.41 15.77
C ASP A 845 -41.99 -13.93 15.45
N ALA A 846 -41.81 -13.55 14.19
CA ALA A 846 -41.82 -12.16 13.75
C ALA A 846 -42.32 -12.01 12.30
N VAL A 847 -42.73 -10.79 11.92
CA VAL A 847 -42.88 -10.41 10.51
C VAL A 847 -41.52 -9.98 10.00
N GLN A 848 -41.01 -10.62 8.96
CA GLN A 848 -39.68 -10.35 8.40
C GLN A 848 -39.79 -9.96 6.93
N ALA A 849 -38.86 -9.13 6.44
CA ALA A 849 -38.73 -8.69 5.05
C ALA A 849 -38.19 -9.81 4.15
N PRO A 850 -38.35 -9.79 2.81
CA PRO A 850 -37.74 -10.82 1.95
C PRO A 850 -36.22 -10.87 2.13
N GLY A 851 -35.63 -12.07 2.11
CA GLY A 851 -34.19 -12.24 2.23
C GLY A 851 -33.74 -13.62 2.69
N TYR A 852 -32.43 -13.77 2.82
CA TYR A 852 -31.74 -14.92 3.41
C TYR A 852 -31.42 -14.63 4.88
N TYR A 853 -31.74 -15.57 5.76
CA TYR A 853 -31.61 -15.43 7.20
C TYR A 853 -30.80 -16.58 7.77
N GLU A 854 -29.96 -16.27 8.76
CA GLU A 854 -29.15 -17.23 9.47
C GLU A 854 -29.28 -17.01 10.99
N LEU A 855 -29.37 -18.10 11.75
CA LEU A 855 -29.26 -18.07 13.21
C LEU A 855 -28.57 -19.32 13.74
N ILE A 856 -28.01 -19.21 14.93
CA ILE A 856 -27.31 -20.32 15.61
C ILE A 856 -28.23 -20.92 16.67
N TRP A 857 -28.30 -22.24 16.73
CA TRP A 857 -28.91 -22.98 17.84
C TRP A 857 -27.86 -23.85 18.55
N ASP A 858 -27.74 -23.70 19.86
CA ASP A 858 -26.71 -24.32 20.72
C ASP A 858 -27.18 -25.61 21.43
N GLY A 859 -28.27 -26.20 20.95
CA GLY A 859 -28.82 -27.42 21.54
C GLY A 859 -29.42 -27.23 22.94
N ARG A 860 -29.89 -26.01 23.28
CA ARG A 860 -30.68 -25.74 24.49
C ARG A 860 -32.17 -25.61 24.20
N ASP A 861 -32.99 -25.89 25.22
CA ASP A 861 -34.43 -25.60 25.21
C ASP A 861 -34.72 -24.13 25.60
N GLY A 862 -36.01 -23.74 25.56
CA GLY A 862 -36.44 -22.38 25.91
C GLY A 862 -36.20 -21.97 27.37
N ASP A 863 -35.87 -22.91 28.26
CA ASP A 863 -35.47 -22.63 29.65
C ASP A 863 -33.93 -22.56 29.80
N GLY A 864 -33.18 -22.62 28.69
CA GLY A 864 -31.71 -22.62 28.68
C GLY A 864 -31.08 -23.97 29.08
N ARG A 865 -31.88 -25.04 29.21
CA ARG A 865 -31.37 -26.36 29.60
C ARG A 865 -30.76 -27.08 28.41
N LEU A 866 -29.63 -27.72 28.67
CA LEU A 866 -28.92 -28.58 27.73
C LEU A 866 -29.76 -29.81 27.37
N LEU A 867 -29.91 -30.06 26.06
CA LEU A 867 -30.62 -31.23 25.55
C LEU A 867 -29.71 -32.45 25.41
N ALA A 868 -30.29 -33.65 25.43
CA ALA A 868 -29.56 -34.90 25.23
C ALA A 868 -29.23 -35.13 23.75
N SER A 869 -28.14 -35.89 23.47
CA SER A 869 -27.82 -36.38 22.13
C SER A 869 -29.03 -37.10 21.53
N GLY A 870 -29.39 -36.74 20.30
CA GLY A 870 -30.62 -37.24 19.69
C GLY A 870 -31.04 -36.48 18.44
N LEU A 871 -32.13 -36.97 17.84
CA LEU A 871 -32.72 -36.38 16.64
C LEU A 871 -33.78 -35.34 17.05
N TYR A 872 -33.66 -34.15 16.49
CA TYR A 872 -34.58 -33.02 16.64
C TYR A 872 -35.10 -32.58 15.26
N LEU A 873 -36.16 -31.77 15.26
CA LEU A 873 -36.79 -31.26 14.05
C LEU A 873 -36.85 -29.73 14.10
N ALA A 874 -36.14 -29.04 13.20
CA ALA A 874 -36.38 -27.62 12.93
C ALA A 874 -37.59 -27.49 12.03
N ARG A 875 -38.57 -26.66 12.39
CA ARG A 875 -39.77 -26.41 11.59
C ARG A 875 -39.92 -24.91 11.33
N LEU A 876 -39.97 -24.56 10.04
CA LEU A 876 -40.28 -23.23 9.53
C LEU A 876 -41.74 -23.17 9.11
N LEU A 877 -42.48 -22.18 9.60
CA LEU A 877 -43.83 -21.81 9.17
C LEU A 877 -43.76 -20.44 8.51
N GLY A 878 -44.13 -20.36 7.24
CA GLY A 878 -44.44 -19.11 6.53
C GLY A 878 -45.93 -19.03 6.18
N ASP A 879 -46.32 -18.05 5.37
CA ASP A 879 -47.73 -17.75 5.01
C ASP A 879 -48.51 -18.99 4.52
N GLN A 880 -47.91 -19.78 3.64
CA GLN A 880 -48.57 -20.94 3.00
C GLN A 880 -47.73 -22.22 3.01
N VAL A 881 -46.56 -22.22 3.66
CA VAL A 881 -45.61 -23.33 3.61
C VAL A 881 -45.15 -23.71 5.01
N VAL A 882 -45.10 -25.02 5.26
CA VAL A 882 -44.47 -25.62 6.44
C VAL A 882 -43.30 -26.47 5.96
N GLN A 883 -42.08 -26.12 6.33
CA GLN A 883 -40.89 -26.92 6.06
C GLN A 883 -40.31 -27.50 7.35
N THR A 884 -39.70 -28.68 7.27
CA THR A 884 -39.09 -29.33 8.44
C THR A 884 -37.77 -30.00 8.06
N ARG A 885 -36.72 -29.76 8.86
CA ARG A 885 -35.39 -30.37 8.73
C ARG A 885 -35.01 -31.16 9.96
N LYS A 886 -34.31 -32.27 9.75
CA LYS A 886 -33.79 -33.14 10.80
C LYS A 886 -32.45 -32.58 11.28
N LEU A 887 -32.32 -32.42 12.59
CA LEU A 887 -31.08 -32.02 13.26
C LEU A 887 -30.59 -33.18 14.12
N LEU A 888 -29.37 -33.65 13.92
CA LEU A 888 -28.78 -34.71 14.74
C LEU A 888 -27.76 -34.07 15.70
N LEU A 889 -28.15 -33.94 16.96
CA LEU A 889 -27.27 -33.47 18.03
C LEU A 889 -26.46 -34.66 18.57
N ILE A 890 -25.15 -34.55 18.54
CA ILE A 890 -24.20 -35.48 19.16
C ILE A 890 -23.50 -34.73 20.29
N ARG A 891 -23.47 -35.34 21.47
CA ARG A 891 -22.66 -34.92 22.62
C ARG A 891 -21.98 -36.13 23.20
#